data_AF-A0A972UE91-F1
#
_entry.id   AF-A0A972UE91-F1
#
_cell.length_a   1.000
_cell.length_b   1.000
_cell.length_c   1.000
_cell.angle_alpha   90.00
_cell.angle_beta   90.00
_cell.angle_gamma   90.00
#
_symmetry.space_group_name_H-M   'P 1'
#
loop_
_entity.id
_entity.type
_entity.pdbx_description
1 polymer ?
#
loop_
_entity_poly.entity_id
_entity_poly.type
_entity_poly.pdbx_seq_one_letter_code
_entity_poly.pdbx_strand_id
1 'polypeptide(L)'
;MAQEKFTFQAEVSKLLDIVAHSLYSQKEIFLRELISNASDACDKLRYAALTDPKLTEGDNDFRITLIPDPKAKTLTVADNGTGMNHDDLTGLLGTIARSGTQAFVDQIGKKKDQNKDGDGNKEKNDMALIGQFGVGFYSSFMVAGKVEVLTRKAGEDKAWLWSSDGKGEFTIDAAQRDGRGTDVIVHLNKKDEEYLEPIRIETIVKHHSDHIGIPIVLKEGDAAKETERTLNTASALWTREKKDITAEQYKEFYHHVGHTFDEPWMTLHNKIEGVVAYTNLLFIPSSRPYDLFHPDRKAKAKLYVKRVFITDDCEGLLPPYLRFVQGIVDSEDLPLNISREMFQHNPQLAKIKSGLAKRILSELKKKAEKAPDEYEKFWENFGAVLKEGIYEEPENRERILALARFKSSETDGLITLDDYVKRMKDGQDTIYYFSGDNVDALMESPHLEGFKAKGVEVLLVTDPVDDFWIPSVGEFDGKQFKSATRSGADLSGIKEDGKSKDKKKDKKKDEDKDKGAEAIEPLLAQFKVALGDAVKDVRASSRLTDSAVCLVAEDGDMDIHLEKILKQHGQLNSTELTPRVLEINPGHSLIVGLSERAKKGDGKDKLINDAAHLLLDQARIVEGEPIKDVKAFSRRLSAVMESGLKL
;
A
#
# COMPACT_ATOMS: atom_id res chain seq x y z
N MET A 1 6.96 61.75 -4.30
CA MET A 1 8.22 61.11 -3.88
C MET A 1 8.69 60.23 -5.03
N ALA A 2 9.98 60.25 -5.37
CA ALA A 2 10.52 59.39 -6.42
C ALA A 2 10.56 57.94 -5.92
N GLN A 3 10.20 57.00 -6.78
CA GLN A 3 10.26 55.58 -6.46
C GLN A 3 11.73 55.13 -6.50
N GLU A 4 12.22 54.60 -5.37
CA GLU A 4 13.53 53.96 -5.31
C GLU A 4 13.39 52.45 -5.56
N LYS A 5 14.24 51.93 -6.44
CA LYS A 5 14.27 50.52 -6.83
C LYS A 5 15.60 49.92 -6.41
N PHE A 6 15.56 48.92 -5.55
CA PHE A 6 16.73 48.16 -5.13
C PHE A 6 16.66 46.75 -5.72
N THR A 7 17.83 46.15 -5.96
CA THR A 7 17.95 44.72 -6.31
C THR A 7 18.15 43.90 -5.05
N PHE A 8 17.64 42.67 -5.02
CA PHE A 8 17.92 41.73 -3.94
C PHE A 8 19.43 41.49 -3.82
N GLN A 9 19.92 41.45 -2.58
CA GLN A 9 21.29 41.10 -2.24
C GLN A 9 21.32 39.78 -1.48
N ALA A 10 22.40 39.03 -1.60
CA ALA A 10 22.58 37.76 -0.90
C ALA A 10 24.01 37.64 -0.35
N GLU A 11 24.13 37.10 0.86
CA GLU A 11 25.41 36.81 1.49
C GLU A 11 25.85 35.39 1.09
N VAL A 12 26.82 35.30 0.18
CA VAL A 12 27.25 34.06 -0.47
C VAL A 12 27.73 33.01 0.54
N SER A 13 28.49 33.43 1.55
CA SER A 13 29.00 32.55 2.60
C SER A 13 27.87 31.89 3.40
N LYS A 14 26.82 32.63 3.77
CA LYS A 14 25.64 32.08 4.45
C LYS A 14 24.80 31.17 3.54
N LEU A 15 24.72 31.47 2.25
CA LEU A 15 24.03 30.59 1.31
C LEU A 15 24.74 29.24 1.16
N LEU A 16 26.08 29.24 1.04
CA LEU A 16 26.87 28.02 1.02
C LEU A 16 26.71 27.21 2.31
N ASP A 17 26.70 27.89 3.45
CA ASP A 17 26.50 27.24 4.75
C ASP A 17 25.11 26.59 4.87
N ILE A 18 24.05 27.26 4.40
CA ILE A 18 22.69 26.68 4.32
C ILE A 18 22.66 25.48 3.36
N VAL A 19 23.32 25.58 2.20
CA VAL A 19 23.34 24.49 1.22
C VAL A 19 24.07 23.26 1.76
N ALA A 20 25.19 23.46 2.45
CA ALA A 20 25.91 22.39 3.10
C ALA A 20 25.14 21.82 4.29
N HIS A 21 24.70 22.65 5.24
CA HIS A 21 24.27 22.15 6.55
C HIS A 21 22.76 22.02 6.74
N SER A 22 21.93 22.62 5.88
CA SER A 22 20.48 22.74 6.11
C SER A 22 19.59 22.18 5.00
N LEU A 23 20.10 21.96 3.79
CA LEU A 23 19.30 21.43 2.67
C LEU A 23 19.17 19.91 2.64
N TYR A 24 20.16 19.20 3.19
CA TYR A 24 20.25 17.75 3.13
C TYR A 24 20.20 17.16 4.53
N SER A 25 19.41 16.09 4.69
CA SER A 25 19.26 15.39 5.97
C SER A 25 20.38 14.38 6.22
N GLN A 26 20.90 13.77 5.14
CA GLN A 26 21.94 12.75 5.18
C GLN A 26 23.19 13.19 4.44
N LYS A 27 24.36 13.03 5.07
CA LYS A 27 25.62 13.46 4.47
C LYS A 27 26.02 12.67 3.24
N GLU A 28 25.69 11.37 3.17
CA GLU A 28 26.08 10.47 2.07
C GLU A 28 25.58 10.92 0.68
N ILE A 29 24.59 11.82 0.64
CA ILE A 29 24.06 12.45 -0.57
C ILE A 29 25.13 13.18 -1.39
N PHE A 30 26.22 13.63 -0.77
CA PHE A 30 27.30 14.28 -1.52
C PHE A 30 27.80 13.40 -2.69
N LEU A 31 27.92 12.10 -2.45
CA LEU A 31 28.40 11.15 -3.45
C LEU A 31 27.35 10.94 -4.55
N ARG A 32 26.06 10.88 -4.20
CA ARG A 32 24.95 10.85 -5.17
C ARG A 32 24.99 12.06 -6.11
N GLU A 33 25.18 13.26 -5.57
CA GLU A 33 25.21 14.49 -6.37
C GLU A 33 26.44 14.56 -7.29
N LEU A 34 27.62 14.16 -6.80
CA LEU A 34 28.84 14.13 -7.61
C LEU A 34 28.75 13.10 -8.74
N ILE A 35 28.26 11.89 -8.46
CA ILE A 35 28.03 10.85 -9.48
C ILE A 35 26.99 11.31 -10.52
N SER A 36 25.92 11.99 -10.07
CA SER A 36 24.90 12.54 -10.99
C SER A 36 25.49 13.58 -11.94
N ASN A 37 26.34 14.49 -11.43
CA ASN A 37 27.03 15.48 -12.25
C ASN A 37 27.99 14.84 -13.27
N ALA A 38 28.73 13.82 -12.83
CA ALA A 38 29.63 13.05 -13.69
C ALA A 38 28.84 12.33 -14.81
N SER A 39 27.69 11.72 -14.48
CA SER A 39 26.80 11.10 -15.48
C SER A 39 26.30 12.12 -16.49
N ASP A 40 25.82 13.28 -16.04
CA ASP A 40 25.37 14.38 -16.92
C ASP A 40 26.50 14.84 -17.86
N ALA A 41 27.75 14.92 -17.36
CA ALA A 41 28.91 15.32 -18.16
C ALA A 41 29.24 14.29 -19.26
N CYS A 42 29.15 13.00 -18.94
CA CYS A 42 29.29 11.90 -19.89
C CYS A 42 28.19 11.93 -20.96
N ASP A 43 26.93 12.10 -20.56
CA ASP A 43 25.81 12.15 -21.51
C ASP A 43 25.87 13.38 -22.43
N LYS A 44 26.23 14.56 -21.90
CA LYS A 44 26.49 15.75 -22.71
C LYS A 44 27.54 15.50 -23.79
N LEU A 45 28.64 14.85 -23.42
CA LEU A 45 29.71 14.56 -24.37
C LEU A 45 29.27 13.53 -25.40
N ARG A 46 28.60 12.46 -24.96
CA ARG A 46 28.02 11.43 -25.84
C ARG A 46 27.11 12.06 -26.90
N TYR A 47 26.28 13.02 -26.51
CA TYR A 47 25.43 13.76 -27.45
C TYR A 47 26.23 14.65 -28.39
N ALA A 48 27.20 15.42 -27.88
CA ALA A 48 28.06 16.27 -28.72
C ALA A 48 28.83 15.43 -29.76
N ALA A 49 29.28 14.23 -29.38
CA ALA A 49 29.99 13.29 -30.24
C ALA A 49 29.14 12.74 -31.41
N LEU A 50 27.80 12.78 -31.32
CA LEU A 50 26.93 12.45 -32.46
C LEU A 50 27.15 13.42 -33.63
N THR A 51 27.51 14.68 -33.32
CA THR A 51 27.76 15.73 -34.31
C THR A 51 29.25 15.97 -34.58
N ASP A 52 30.12 15.69 -33.60
CA ASP A 52 31.58 15.78 -33.75
C ASP A 52 32.27 14.57 -33.10
N PRO A 53 32.43 13.46 -33.85
CA PRO A 53 33.00 12.21 -33.32
C PRO A 53 34.44 12.33 -32.78
N LYS A 54 35.18 13.39 -33.16
CA LYS A 54 36.56 13.60 -32.70
C LYS A 54 36.63 13.90 -31.20
N LEU A 55 35.54 14.38 -30.61
CA LEU A 55 35.49 14.71 -29.18
C LEU A 55 35.67 13.49 -28.26
N THR A 56 35.39 12.28 -28.75
CA THR A 56 35.57 11.03 -27.99
C THR A 56 36.68 10.13 -28.54
N GLU A 57 37.41 10.59 -29.55
CA GLU A 57 38.44 9.82 -30.22
C GLU A 57 39.53 9.35 -29.22
N GLY A 58 39.81 8.04 -29.21
CA GLY A 58 40.80 7.42 -28.32
C GLY A 58 40.29 7.01 -26.93
N ASP A 59 39.08 7.40 -26.52
CA ASP A 59 38.45 6.97 -25.26
C ASP A 59 36.93 7.03 -25.41
N ASN A 60 36.30 5.96 -25.91
CA ASN A 60 34.85 5.90 -26.13
C ASN A 60 34.09 5.27 -24.94
N ASP A 61 34.82 4.70 -23.98
CA ASP A 61 34.26 3.97 -22.85
C ASP A 61 34.00 4.94 -21.68
N PHE A 62 32.82 5.57 -21.73
CA PHE A 62 32.35 6.46 -20.68
C PHE A 62 32.27 5.72 -19.34
N ARG A 63 32.85 6.31 -18.29
CA ARG A 63 32.88 5.75 -16.94
C ARG A 63 32.99 6.84 -15.89
N ILE A 64 32.56 6.51 -14.67
CA ILE A 64 32.78 7.29 -13.46
C ILE A 64 33.68 6.45 -12.56
N THR A 65 34.82 6.98 -12.14
CA THR A 65 35.79 6.27 -11.29
C THR A 65 35.84 6.89 -9.90
N LEU A 66 35.63 6.06 -8.88
CA LEU A 66 35.73 6.43 -7.46
C LEU A 66 37.08 5.95 -6.94
N ILE A 67 37.88 6.87 -6.42
CA ILE A 67 39.26 6.61 -5.98
C ILE A 67 39.40 7.09 -4.53
N PRO A 68 39.23 6.21 -3.52
CA PRO A 68 39.52 6.55 -2.14
C PRO A 68 41.03 6.51 -1.86
N ASP A 69 41.55 7.54 -1.20
CA ASP A 69 42.92 7.60 -0.69
C ASP A 69 42.91 7.84 0.83
N PRO A 70 43.00 6.78 1.65
CA PRO A 70 43.09 6.88 3.11
C PRO A 70 44.31 7.66 3.62
N LYS A 71 45.42 7.69 2.86
CA LYS A 71 46.66 8.38 3.28
C LYS A 71 46.52 9.89 3.10
N ALA A 72 46.00 10.32 1.95
CA ALA A 72 45.72 11.73 1.66
C ALA A 72 44.40 12.22 2.28
N LYS A 73 43.54 11.31 2.76
CA LYS A 73 42.18 11.59 3.27
C LYS A 73 41.28 12.20 2.21
N THR A 74 41.41 11.72 0.98
CA THR A 74 40.67 12.24 -0.17
C THR A 74 39.83 11.16 -0.82
N LEU A 75 38.62 11.51 -1.21
CA LEU A 75 37.84 10.73 -2.16
C LEU A 75 37.82 11.48 -3.50
N THR A 76 38.29 10.86 -4.57
CA THR A 76 38.21 11.43 -5.92
C THR A 76 37.06 10.81 -6.68
N VAL A 77 36.17 11.65 -7.22
CA VAL A 77 35.12 11.27 -8.17
C VAL A 77 35.55 11.77 -9.56
N ALA A 78 36.01 10.85 -10.40
CA ALA A 78 36.54 11.15 -11.72
C ALA A 78 35.55 10.75 -12.83
N ASP A 79 35.42 11.58 -13.86
CA ASP A 79 34.68 11.28 -15.08
C ASP A 79 35.52 11.57 -16.33
N ASN A 80 35.19 10.89 -17.43
CA ASN A 80 35.73 11.14 -18.77
C ASN A 80 34.70 11.79 -19.72
N GLY A 81 33.80 12.60 -19.15
CA GLY A 81 32.78 13.36 -19.84
C GLY A 81 33.31 14.65 -20.47
N THR A 82 32.42 15.64 -20.65
CA THR A 82 32.72 16.89 -21.39
C THR A 82 33.86 17.70 -20.76
N GLY A 83 34.02 17.67 -19.43
CA GLY A 83 34.93 18.56 -18.71
C GLY A 83 34.49 20.04 -18.76
N MET A 84 35.31 20.91 -18.20
CA MET A 84 35.09 22.36 -18.11
C MET A 84 36.33 23.12 -18.56
N ASN A 85 36.14 24.31 -19.13
CA ASN A 85 37.21 25.27 -19.35
C ASN A 85 37.18 26.39 -18.28
N HIS A 86 38.10 27.35 -18.35
CA HIS A 86 38.20 28.45 -17.38
C HIS A 86 36.88 29.24 -17.20
N ASP A 87 36.19 29.51 -18.30
CA ASP A 87 34.93 30.26 -18.28
C ASP A 87 33.79 29.44 -17.70
N ASP A 88 33.76 28.13 -17.98
CA ASP A 88 32.81 27.20 -17.36
C ASP A 88 33.04 27.12 -15.85
N LEU A 89 34.28 27.03 -15.38
CA LEU A 89 34.61 27.01 -13.95
C LEU A 89 34.13 28.28 -13.24
N THR A 90 34.39 29.45 -13.84
CA THR A 90 33.96 30.73 -13.27
C THR A 90 32.43 30.88 -13.32
N GLY A 91 31.81 30.50 -14.43
CA GLY A 91 30.39 30.73 -14.70
C GLY A 91 29.45 29.67 -14.12
N LEU A 92 29.92 28.46 -13.83
CA LEU A 92 29.13 27.35 -13.30
C LEU A 92 29.49 27.02 -11.86
N LEU A 93 30.74 26.65 -11.57
CA LEU A 93 31.18 26.32 -10.20
C LEU A 93 31.40 27.56 -9.35
N GLY A 94 31.72 28.71 -9.95
CA GLY A 94 31.85 29.99 -9.26
C GLY A 94 30.53 30.73 -9.03
N THR A 95 29.40 30.22 -9.54
CA THR A 95 28.08 30.87 -9.43
C THR A 95 27.06 29.92 -8.81
N ILE A 96 26.58 30.23 -7.60
CA ILE A 96 25.55 29.44 -6.92
C ILE A 96 24.21 29.53 -7.68
N ALA A 97 23.45 28.42 -7.71
CA ALA A 97 22.15 28.31 -8.36
C ALA A 97 22.18 28.48 -9.89
N ARG A 98 23.33 28.17 -10.52
CA ARG A 98 23.49 28.15 -11.98
C ARG A 98 23.90 26.75 -12.44
N SER A 99 23.00 26.06 -13.15
CA SER A 99 23.28 24.75 -13.74
C SER A 99 23.67 24.83 -15.21
N GLY A 100 24.86 24.34 -15.54
CA GLY A 100 25.28 24.16 -16.93
C GLY A 100 24.49 23.07 -17.66
N THR A 101 23.90 22.12 -16.92
CA THR A 101 22.99 21.11 -17.48
C THR A 101 21.67 21.73 -17.91
N GLN A 102 21.10 22.64 -17.10
CA GLN A 102 19.88 23.35 -17.49
C GLN A 102 20.11 24.22 -18.74
N ALA A 103 21.22 24.96 -18.79
CA ALA A 103 21.57 25.78 -19.95
C ALA A 103 21.73 24.94 -21.24
N PHE A 104 22.28 23.73 -21.12
CA PHE A 104 22.40 22.79 -22.24
C PHE A 104 21.04 22.26 -22.71
N VAL A 105 20.15 21.90 -21.79
CA VAL A 105 18.76 21.51 -22.12
C VAL A 105 18.04 22.64 -22.86
N ASP A 106 18.15 23.88 -22.37
CA ASP A 106 17.54 25.05 -23.01
C ASP A 106 18.11 25.29 -24.42
N GLN A 107 19.41 25.07 -24.62
CA GLN A 107 20.07 25.23 -25.93
C GLN A 107 19.61 24.16 -26.93
N ILE A 108 19.46 22.90 -26.50
CA ILE A 108 18.89 21.83 -27.34
C ILE A 108 17.43 22.14 -27.68
N GLY A 109 16.63 22.58 -26.70
CA GLY A 109 15.24 22.98 -26.91
C GLY A 109 15.10 24.07 -27.98
N LYS A 110 15.95 25.11 -27.92
CA LYS A 110 15.98 26.20 -28.91
C LYS A 110 16.41 25.77 -30.31
N LYS A 111 17.37 24.83 -30.44
CA LYS A 111 17.77 24.29 -31.76
C LYS A 111 16.64 23.51 -32.44
N LYS A 112 15.74 22.87 -31.67
CA LYS A 112 14.57 22.16 -32.23
C LYS A 112 13.49 23.09 -32.81
N ASP A 113 13.28 24.27 -32.23
CA ASP A 113 12.31 25.23 -32.75
C ASP A 113 12.77 25.94 -34.04
N GLN A 114 14.07 25.91 -34.35
CA GLN A 114 14.64 26.52 -35.56
C GLN A 114 14.67 25.58 -36.78
N ASN A 115 14.58 24.25 -36.59
CA ASN A 115 14.51 23.25 -37.67
C ASN A 115 13.06 22.75 -37.86
N LYS A 116 12.11 23.65 -38.12
CA LYS A 116 10.69 23.33 -38.39
C LYS A 116 10.36 23.21 -39.88
N ASP A 117 11.32 22.89 -40.73
CA ASP A 117 11.08 22.58 -42.14
C ASP A 117 11.57 21.16 -42.46
N GLY A 118 10.61 20.23 -42.60
CA GLY A 118 10.83 18.97 -43.32
C GLY A 118 10.92 17.69 -42.48
N ASP A 119 9.81 16.95 -42.51
CA ASP A 119 9.61 15.53 -42.17
C ASP A 119 9.39 15.13 -40.70
N GLY A 120 8.28 14.45 -40.48
CA GLY A 120 7.59 14.28 -39.20
C GLY A 120 8.16 13.23 -38.26
N ASN A 121 9.47 13.00 -38.28
CA ASN A 121 10.10 12.08 -37.32
C ASN A 121 10.55 12.86 -36.08
N LYS A 122 9.70 12.89 -35.05
CA LYS A 122 10.08 13.35 -33.71
C LYS A 122 11.16 12.41 -33.18
N GLU A 123 12.44 12.72 -33.42
CA GLU A 123 13.52 12.11 -32.67
C GLU A 123 13.32 12.42 -31.18
N LYS A 124 12.93 11.39 -30.42
CA LYS A 124 12.76 11.42 -28.97
C LYS A 124 14.10 11.82 -28.34
N ASN A 125 14.04 12.75 -27.40
CA ASN A 125 15.22 13.18 -26.64
C ASN A 125 15.52 12.10 -25.59
N ASP A 126 16.41 11.16 -25.88
CA ASP A 126 16.80 10.09 -24.93
C ASP A 126 17.75 10.56 -23.82
N MET A 127 18.03 11.87 -23.73
CA MET A 127 18.91 12.45 -22.71
C MET A 127 18.17 12.71 -21.40
N ALA A 128 18.32 11.78 -20.45
CA ALA A 128 17.81 11.87 -19.08
C ALA A 128 18.75 12.69 -18.19
N LEU A 129 18.87 14.00 -18.45
CA LEU A 129 19.75 14.89 -17.67
C LEU A 129 19.15 15.24 -16.30
N ILE A 130 19.98 15.14 -15.25
CA ILE A 130 19.57 15.10 -13.84
C ILE A 130 19.72 16.47 -13.15
N GLY A 131 20.84 17.17 -13.30
CA GLY A 131 21.23 18.31 -12.47
C GLY A 131 20.59 19.64 -12.86
N GLN A 132 19.46 20.04 -12.26
CA GLN A 132 18.74 21.26 -12.67
C GLN A 132 18.98 22.49 -11.77
N PHE A 133 19.32 22.29 -10.49
CA PHE A 133 19.32 23.39 -9.49
C PHE A 133 20.62 24.18 -9.41
N GLY A 134 21.76 23.60 -9.79
CA GLY A 134 23.06 24.28 -9.67
C GLY A 134 23.55 24.46 -8.23
N VAL A 135 23.13 23.58 -7.31
CA VAL A 135 23.58 23.58 -5.91
C VAL A 135 24.17 22.25 -5.43
N GLY A 136 23.92 21.14 -6.14
CA GLY A 136 24.32 19.79 -5.72
C GLY A 136 25.83 19.61 -5.55
N PHE A 137 26.66 20.32 -6.32
CA PHE A 137 28.13 20.29 -6.15
C PHE A 137 28.57 20.70 -4.74
N TYR A 138 27.94 21.72 -4.15
CA TYR A 138 28.32 22.25 -2.84
C TYR A 138 27.94 21.33 -1.67
N SER A 139 27.14 20.29 -1.91
CA SER A 139 26.88 19.22 -0.94
C SER A 139 28.18 18.50 -0.53
N SER A 140 29.23 18.56 -1.34
CA SER A 140 30.58 18.06 -1.00
C SER A 140 31.16 18.70 0.27
N PHE A 141 30.83 19.96 0.57
CA PHE A 141 31.29 20.65 1.79
C PHE A 141 30.60 20.15 3.07
N MET A 142 29.60 19.27 2.99
CA MET A 142 29.05 18.57 4.17
C MET A 142 30.07 17.65 4.85
N VAL A 143 30.96 17.09 4.04
CA VAL A 143 31.91 16.05 4.44
C VAL A 143 33.36 16.49 4.27
N ALA A 144 33.61 17.63 3.62
CA ALA A 144 34.94 18.11 3.28
C ALA A 144 35.24 19.52 3.79
N GLY A 145 36.49 19.75 4.20
CA GLY A 145 36.98 21.09 4.53
C GLY A 145 37.56 21.84 3.32
N LYS A 146 37.81 21.11 2.22
CA LYS A 146 38.35 21.64 0.96
C LYS A 146 37.91 20.74 -0.19
N VAL A 147 37.60 21.35 -1.34
CA VAL A 147 37.30 20.63 -2.58
C VAL A 147 38.16 21.20 -3.69
N GLU A 148 38.74 20.30 -4.47
CA GLU A 148 39.50 20.64 -5.68
C GLU A 148 38.83 20.01 -6.90
N VAL A 149 38.85 20.72 -8.02
CA VAL A 149 38.29 20.27 -9.29
C VAL A 149 39.34 20.44 -10.36
N LEU A 150 39.95 19.32 -10.77
CA LEU A 150 40.91 19.27 -11.87
C LEU A 150 40.18 18.86 -13.15
N THR A 151 40.17 19.70 -14.17
CA THR A 151 39.31 19.46 -15.35
C THR A 151 39.98 19.86 -16.65
N ARG A 152 39.65 19.12 -17.72
CA ARG A 152 40.06 19.42 -19.09
C ARG A 152 38.89 19.20 -20.03
N LYS A 153 38.49 20.25 -20.74
CA LYS A 153 37.35 20.20 -21.65
C LYS A 153 37.66 19.36 -22.90
N ALA A 154 36.71 18.55 -23.34
CA ALA A 154 36.81 17.81 -24.59
C ALA A 154 37.01 18.77 -25.77
N GLY A 155 37.98 18.48 -26.64
CA GLY A 155 38.36 19.35 -27.75
C GLY A 155 39.31 20.50 -27.37
N GLU A 156 39.72 20.62 -26.11
CA GLU A 156 40.70 21.60 -25.65
C GLU A 156 41.92 20.92 -24.98
N ASP A 157 43.10 21.54 -25.12
CA ASP A 157 44.36 21.02 -24.56
C ASP A 157 44.64 21.51 -23.13
N LYS A 158 44.05 22.64 -22.74
CA LYS A 158 44.33 23.30 -21.46
C LYS A 158 43.53 22.67 -20.33
N ALA A 159 44.21 22.28 -19.25
CA ALA A 159 43.60 21.85 -18.01
C ALA A 159 43.67 22.95 -16.95
N TRP A 160 42.72 22.93 -16.02
CA TRP A 160 42.56 23.91 -14.96
C TRP A 160 42.30 23.22 -13.63
N LEU A 161 42.85 23.80 -12.55
CA LEU A 161 42.59 23.39 -11.18
C LEU A 161 41.79 24.48 -10.48
N TRP A 162 40.56 24.16 -10.09
CA TRP A 162 39.74 24.99 -9.23
C TRP A 162 39.86 24.51 -7.78
N SER A 163 39.96 25.42 -6.81
CA SER A 163 40.11 25.07 -5.38
C SER A 163 39.27 25.99 -4.49
N SER A 164 38.56 25.43 -3.51
CA SER A 164 37.79 26.20 -2.52
C SER A 164 37.66 25.46 -1.20
N ASP A 165 37.53 26.23 -0.11
CA ASP A 165 37.19 25.74 1.23
C ASP A 165 35.70 25.91 1.59
N GLY A 166 34.88 26.36 0.62
CA GLY A 166 33.45 26.53 0.79
C GLY A 166 33.03 27.78 1.58
N LYS A 167 33.96 28.68 1.93
CA LYS A 167 33.67 29.88 2.75
C LYS A 167 33.44 31.16 1.96
N GLY A 168 33.28 31.05 0.63
CA GLY A 168 32.88 32.16 -0.24
C GLY A 168 33.91 32.59 -1.28
N GLU A 169 35.11 31.99 -1.29
CA GLU A 169 36.17 32.26 -2.27
C GLU A 169 36.65 30.96 -2.93
N PHE A 170 37.21 31.09 -4.13
CA PHE A 170 37.86 30.00 -4.87
C PHE A 170 39.02 30.53 -5.72
N THR A 171 39.96 29.66 -6.08
CA THR A 171 41.06 29.96 -7.01
C THR A 171 40.95 29.11 -8.27
N ILE A 172 41.52 29.59 -9.38
CA ILE A 172 41.67 28.83 -10.63
C ILE A 172 43.11 28.97 -11.10
N ASP A 173 43.82 27.85 -11.20
CA ASP A 173 45.22 27.78 -11.64
C ASP A 173 45.33 26.94 -12.92
N ALA A 174 46.33 27.25 -13.75
CA ALA A 174 46.67 26.39 -14.89
C ALA A 174 47.22 25.06 -14.38
N ALA A 175 46.76 23.96 -14.97
CA ALA A 175 47.10 22.61 -14.52
C ALA A 175 47.41 21.67 -15.69
N GLN A 176 47.73 20.42 -15.36
CA GLN A 176 47.87 19.33 -16.31
C GLN A 176 46.96 18.19 -15.89
N ARG A 177 46.25 17.60 -16.85
CA ARG A 177 45.41 16.43 -16.66
C ARG A 177 45.50 15.55 -17.90
N ASP A 178 45.69 14.26 -17.66
CA ASP A 178 45.62 13.25 -18.71
C ASP A 178 44.17 12.96 -19.05
N GLY A 179 43.82 13.04 -20.34
CA GLY A 179 42.45 12.84 -20.80
C GLY A 179 41.50 14.01 -20.49
N ARG A 180 40.32 13.94 -21.10
CA ARG A 180 39.20 14.90 -20.95
C ARG A 180 38.33 14.55 -19.73
N GLY A 181 37.46 15.46 -19.31
CA GLY A 181 36.54 15.27 -18.18
C GLY A 181 36.97 16.00 -16.92
N THR A 182 36.59 15.49 -15.75
CA THR A 182 36.80 16.16 -14.46
C THR A 182 37.16 15.19 -13.35
N ASP A 183 38.09 15.57 -12.47
CA ASP A 183 38.36 14.93 -11.18
C ASP A 183 37.91 15.86 -10.07
N VAL A 184 36.89 15.47 -9.31
CA VAL A 184 36.46 16.17 -8.09
C VAL A 184 37.14 15.50 -6.90
N ILE A 185 38.11 16.18 -6.31
CA ILE A 185 38.92 15.72 -5.19
C ILE A 185 38.34 16.30 -3.89
N VAL A 186 37.73 15.43 -3.09
CA VAL A 186 37.02 15.79 -1.86
C VAL A 186 37.96 15.53 -0.67
N HIS A 187 38.46 16.60 -0.03
CA HIS A 187 39.35 16.49 1.15
C HIS A 187 38.50 16.33 2.41
N LEU A 188 38.30 15.07 2.83
CA LEU A 188 37.35 14.72 3.87
C LEU A 188 37.77 15.26 5.24
N ASN A 189 36.76 15.65 6.02
CA ASN A 189 36.92 15.96 7.43
C ASN A 189 37.30 14.68 8.20
N LYS A 190 38.07 14.83 9.28
CA LYS A 190 38.48 13.69 10.13
C LYS A 190 37.33 12.81 10.63
N LYS A 191 36.14 13.38 10.81
CA LYS A 191 34.93 12.68 11.30
C LYS A 191 34.16 11.94 10.21
N ASP A 192 34.49 12.18 8.94
CA ASP A 192 33.76 11.69 7.76
C ASP A 192 34.65 10.71 6.94
N GLU A 193 35.72 10.16 7.56
CA GLU A 193 36.64 9.19 6.93
C GLU A 193 35.97 7.85 6.58
N GLU A 194 34.75 7.58 7.08
CA GLU A 194 33.95 6.39 6.69
C GLU A 194 33.70 6.32 5.18
N TYR A 195 33.69 7.48 4.48
CA TYR A 195 33.49 7.56 3.03
C TYR A 195 34.73 7.17 2.22
N LEU A 196 35.82 6.74 2.88
CA LEU A 196 36.99 6.12 2.25
C LEU A 196 36.92 4.59 2.30
N GLU A 197 35.97 4.02 3.04
CA GLU A 197 35.81 2.57 3.15
C GLU A 197 35.12 2.00 1.90
N PRO A 198 35.74 1.03 1.19
CA PRO A 198 35.18 0.44 -0.03
C PRO A 198 33.73 -0.07 0.12
N ILE A 199 33.41 -0.73 1.23
CA ILE A 199 32.09 -1.28 1.51
C ILE A 199 31.05 -0.15 1.69
N ARG A 200 31.45 0.95 2.34
CA ARG A 200 30.56 2.10 2.54
C ARG A 200 30.25 2.79 1.21
N ILE A 201 31.27 3.01 0.38
CA ILE A 201 31.13 3.55 -0.98
C ILE A 201 30.20 2.65 -1.81
N GLU A 202 30.45 1.33 -1.82
CA GLU A 202 29.62 0.36 -2.54
C GLU A 202 28.15 0.42 -2.09
N THR A 203 27.90 0.48 -0.79
CA THR A 203 26.55 0.60 -0.23
C THR A 203 25.85 1.86 -0.73
N ILE A 204 26.53 3.01 -0.70
CA ILE A 204 25.97 4.29 -1.16
C ILE A 204 25.69 4.25 -2.67
N VAL A 205 26.61 3.71 -3.47
CA VAL A 205 26.41 3.57 -4.92
C VAL A 205 25.24 2.64 -5.23
N LYS A 206 25.15 1.49 -4.55
CA LYS A 206 24.04 0.55 -4.72
C LYS A 206 22.69 1.15 -4.31
N HIS A 207 22.67 1.99 -3.29
CA HIS A 207 21.44 2.62 -2.83
C HIS A 207 20.97 3.75 -3.76
N HIS A 208 21.88 4.64 -4.17
CA HIS A 208 21.52 5.90 -4.85
C HIS A 208 21.73 5.90 -6.36
N SER A 209 22.59 5.02 -6.89
CA SER A 209 23.17 5.15 -8.23
C SER A 209 23.30 3.84 -9.01
N ASP A 210 22.68 2.74 -8.54
CA ASP A 210 22.84 1.41 -9.15
C ASP A 210 22.36 1.32 -10.61
N HIS A 211 21.41 2.18 -10.99
CA HIS A 211 20.76 2.16 -12.30
C HIS A 211 21.19 3.33 -13.21
N ILE A 212 22.22 4.08 -12.82
CA ILE A 212 22.84 5.07 -13.71
C ILE A 212 23.45 4.33 -14.92
N GLY A 213 23.18 4.83 -16.13
CA GLY A 213 23.58 4.19 -17.38
C GLY A 213 25.08 4.29 -17.72
N ILE A 214 25.87 4.90 -16.85
CA ILE A 214 27.32 4.99 -16.93
C ILE A 214 27.93 4.02 -15.89
N PRO A 215 28.89 3.16 -16.26
CA PRO A 215 29.62 2.33 -15.29
C PRO A 215 30.27 3.17 -14.18
N ILE A 216 30.03 2.80 -12.93
CA ILE A 216 30.62 3.39 -11.73
C ILE A 216 31.64 2.39 -11.21
N VAL A 217 32.92 2.70 -11.36
CA VAL A 217 34.06 1.84 -11.07
C VAL A 217 34.72 2.29 -9.77
N LEU A 218 34.87 1.39 -8.81
CA LEU A 218 35.74 1.60 -7.66
C LEU A 218 37.15 1.16 -8.01
N LYS A 219 38.12 2.07 -7.82
CA LYS A 219 39.54 1.81 -7.99
C LYS A 219 40.21 1.83 -6.62
N GLU A 220 40.65 0.67 -6.14
CA GLU A 220 41.20 0.51 -4.79
C GLU A 220 42.57 -0.18 -4.80
N GLY A 221 43.41 0.12 -3.80
CA GLY A 221 44.76 -0.42 -3.66
C GLY A 221 45.86 0.62 -3.88
N ASP A 222 47.08 0.30 -3.45
CA ASP A 222 48.26 1.11 -3.75
C ASP A 222 48.68 0.93 -5.22
N ALA A 223 49.47 1.85 -5.77
CA ALA A 223 49.95 1.83 -7.17
C ALA A 223 50.60 0.51 -7.64
N ALA A 224 50.98 -0.39 -6.73
CA ALA A 224 51.55 -1.71 -7.01
C ALA A 224 50.53 -2.87 -7.04
N LYS A 225 49.30 -2.69 -6.53
CA LYS A 225 48.22 -3.69 -6.45
C LYS A 225 46.85 -3.02 -6.58
N GLU A 226 46.64 -2.36 -7.70
CA GLU A 226 45.40 -1.67 -8.00
C GLU A 226 44.36 -2.67 -8.53
N THR A 227 43.14 -2.61 -8.00
CA THR A 227 42.00 -3.41 -8.45
C THR A 227 40.84 -2.49 -8.83
N GLU A 228 40.21 -2.79 -9.97
CA GLU A 228 39.02 -2.08 -10.46
C GLU A 228 37.80 -3.00 -10.39
N ARG A 229 36.71 -2.49 -9.82
CA ARG A 229 35.43 -3.20 -9.72
C ARG A 229 34.27 -2.27 -10.05
N THR A 230 33.44 -2.65 -11.02
CA THR A 230 32.18 -1.95 -11.29
C THR A 230 31.19 -2.21 -10.16
N LEU A 231 30.70 -1.13 -9.55
CA LEU A 231 29.79 -1.16 -8.41
C LEU A 231 28.33 -1.22 -8.85
N ASN A 232 27.94 -0.48 -9.89
CA ASN A 232 26.56 -0.41 -10.35
C ASN A 232 26.22 -1.49 -11.37
N THR A 233 24.96 -1.91 -11.40
CA THR A 233 24.49 -2.93 -12.35
C THR A 233 24.26 -2.34 -13.76
N ALA A 234 24.18 -1.01 -13.88
CA ALA A 234 23.96 -0.23 -15.12
C ALA A 234 22.74 -0.67 -15.96
N SER A 235 21.86 -1.47 -15.36
CA SER A 235 20.69 -2.09 -15.98
C SER A 235 19.43 -1.51 -15.34
N ALA A 236 18.90 -0.43 -15.92
CA ALA A 236 17.56 0.05 -15.62
C ALA A 236 16.56 -0.86 -16.35
N LEU A 237 16.24 -2.01 -15.78
CA LEU A 237 15.45 -3.06 -16.45
C LEU A 237 14.11 -2.53 -16.98
N TRP A 238 13.48 -1.62 -16.25
CA TRP A 238 12.23 -0.94 -16.61
C TRP A 238 12.33 -0.01 -17.83
N THR A 239 13.55 0.32 -18.29
CA THR A 239 13.74 1.15 -19.49
C THR A 239 13.80 0.33 -20.77
N ARG A 240 14.00 -0.99 -20.65
CA ARG A 240 14.08 -1.92 -21.78
C ARG A 240 12.68 -2.27 -22.29
N GLU A 241 12.60 -2.56 -23.59
CA GLU A 241 11.37 -3.06 -24.19
C GLU A 241 10.99 -4.41 -23.60
N LYS A 242 9.70 -4.59 -23.27
CA LYS A 242 9.21 -5.80 -22.56
C LYS A 242 9.59 -7.12 -23.24
N LYS A 243 9.59 -7.12 -24.57
CA LYS A 243 9.91 -8.28 -25.42
C LYS A 243 11.36 -8.73 -25.28
N ASP A 244 12.24 -7.84 -24.84
CA ASP A 244 13.68 -8.08 -24.71
C ASP A 244 14.05 -8.46 -23.28
N ILE A 245 13.07 -8.61 -22.36
CA ILE A 245 13.28 -8.95 -20.95
C ILE A 245 12.72 -10.35 -20.68
N THR A 246 13.55 -11.24 -20.15
CA THR A 246 13.13 -12.61 -19.79
C THR A 246 12.39 -12.65 -18.45
N ALA A 247 11.66 -13.74 -18.18
CA ALA A 247 11.00 -13.95 -16.90
C ALA A 247 12.01 -14.01 -15.74
N GLU A 248 13.16 -14.63 -15.97
CA GLU A 248 14.27 -14.73 -15.02
C GLU A 248 14.84 -13.35 -14.69
N GLN A 249 14.99 -12.47 -15.68
CA GLN A 249 15.45 -11.09 -15.44
C GLN A 249 14.45 -10.29 -14.59
N TYR A 250 13.14 -10.45 -14.84
CA TYR A 250 12.12 -9.84 -13.97
C TYR A 250 12.17 -10.39 -12.54
N LYS A 251 12.34 -11.70 -12.40
CA LYS A 251 12.42 -12.38 -11.10
C LYS A 251 13.65 -11.94 -10.30
N GLU A 252 14.82 -11.92 -10.92
CA GLU A 252 16.05 -11.43 -10.28
C GLU A 252 15.90 -9.98 -9.84
N PHE A 253 15.30 -9.14 -10.69
CA PHE A 253 15.01 -7.76 -10.33
C PHE A 253 14.02 -7.65 -9.16
N TYR A 254 12.97 -8.48 -9.16
CA TYR A 254 11.99 -8.56 -8.08
C TYR A 254 12.64 -8.94 -6.73
N HIS A 255 13.48 -9.97 -6.70
CA HIS A 255 14.24 -10.37 -5.50
C HIS A 255 15.17 -9.25 -5.02
N HIS A 256 15.84 -8.59 -5.96
CA HIS A 256 16.76 -7.50 -5.64
C HIS A 256 16.03 -6.29 -5.05
N VAL A 257 14.93 -5.85 -5.66
CA VAL A 257 14.21 -4.63 -5.23
C VAL A 257 13.35 -4.85 -3.98
N GLY A 258 12.73 -6.03 -3.86
CA GLY A 258 11.81 -6.38 -2.77
C GLY A 258 12.48 -6.98 -1.55
N HIS A 259 13.74 -7.42 -1.67
CA HIS A 259 14.43 -8.27 -0.70
C HIS A 259 13.60 -9.51 -0.32
N THR A 260 12.96 -10.10 -1.33
CA THR A 260 12.08 -11.26 -1.21
C THR A 260 12.72 -12.49 -1.84
N PHE A 261 12.25 -13.68 -1.42
CA PHE A 261 12.71 -14.97 -1.93
C PHE A 261 11.61 -15.73 -2.67
N ASP A 262 10.38 -15.22 -2.67
CA ASP A 262 9.24 -15.81 -3.36
C ASP A 262 9.23 -15.41 -4.84
N GLU A 263 8.22 -15.82 -5.60
CA GLU A 263 8.08 -15.43 -7.00
C GLU A 263 7.13 -14.23 -7.16
N PRO A 264 7.27 -13.40 -8.20
CA PRO A 264 6.26 -12.42 -8.54
C PRO A 264 5.00 -13.14 -9.04
N TRP A 265 3.89 -13.04 -8.30
CA TRP A 265 2.58 -13.54 -8.75
C TRP A 265 2.07 -12.74 -9.94
N MET A 266 2.38 -11.44 -9.99
CA MET A 266 2.10 -10.58 -11.13
C MET A 266 3.22 -9.57 -11.33
N THR A 267 3.60 -9.35 -12.60
CA THR A 267 4.52 -8.30 -13.03
C THR A 267 3.76 -7.26 -13.84
N LEU A 268 3.78 -6.01 -13.37
CA LEU A 268 3.22 -4.85 -14.05
C LEU A 268 4.38 -3.97 -14.55
N HIS A 269 4.73 -4.14 -15.82
CA HIS A 269 5.68 -3.26 -16.48
C HIS A 269 4.91 -2.34 -17.42
N ASN A 270 4.91 -1.02 -17.26
CA ASN A 270 4.18 -0.11 -18.14
C ASN A 270 4.86 1.25 -18.27
N LYS A 271 4.89 1.78 -19.50
CA LYS A 271 5.25 3.17 -19.79
C LYS A 271 3.98 3.98 -20.01
N ILE A 272 3.84 5.08 -19.27
CA ILE A 272 2.70 5.99 -19.32
C ILE A 272 3.22 7.29 -19.92
N GLU A 273 2.59 7.72 -21.02
CA GLU A 273 2.81 9.01 -21.66
C GLU A 273 1.57 9.89 -21.42
N GLY A 274 1.73 11.22 -21.32
CA GLY A 274 0.62 12.15 -21.14
C GLY A 274 0.94 13.32 -20.22
N VAL A 275 -0.02 13.69 -19.36
CA VAL A 275 0.09 14.84 -18.44
C VAL A 275 1.20 14.64 -17.40
N VAL A 276 1.47 13.39 -17.02
CA VAL A 276 2.63 13.01 -16.21
C VAL A 276 3.22 11.75 -16.85
N ALA A 277 4.45 11.83 -17.34
CA ALA A 277 5.16 10.69 -17.90
C ALA A 277 5.90 9.92 -16.80
N TYR A 278 5.70 8.61 -16.77
CA TYR A 278 6.41 7.70 -15.88
C TYR A 278 6.42 6.27 -16.43
N THR A 279 7.43 5.52 -16.02
CA THR A 279 7.53 4.09 -16.24
C THR A 279 7.40 3.40 -14.88
N ASN A 280 6.63 2.31 -14.82
CA ASN A 280 6.55 1.48 -13.63
C ASN A 280 6.96 0.06 -13.95
N LEU A 281 7.70 -0.54 -13.03
CA LEU A 281 7.97 -1.96 -12.96
C LEU A 281 7.63 -2.41 -11.55
N LEU A 282 6.38 -2.84 -11.39
CA LEU A 282 5.78 -3.22 -10.13
C LEU A 282 5.50 -4.71 -10.10
N PHE A 283 5.46 -5.27 -8.90
CA PHE A 283 5.24 -6.67 -8.64
C PHE A 283 4.23 -6.86 -7.52
N ILE A 284 3.44 -7.91 -7.64
CA ILE A 284 2.63 -8.44 -6.55
C ILE A 284 3.30 -9.75 -6.09
N PRO A 285 3.65 -9.88 -4.80
CA PRO A 285 4.30 -11.08 -4.27
C PRO A 285 3.37 -12.30 -4.36
N SER A 286 3.94 -13.50 -4.48
CA SER A 286 3.18 -14.76 -4.40
C SER A 286 2.89 -15.18 -2.97
N SER A 287 3.68 -14.68 -2.01
CA SER A 287 3.51 -14.95 -0.58
C SER A 287 3.08 -13.70 0.18
N ARG A 288 2.19 -13.88 1.17
CA ARG A 288 1.78 -12.80 2.07
C ARG A 288 2.93 -12.38 3.00
N PRO A 289 3.38 -11.12 3.00
CA PRO A 289 4.36 -10.63 3.94
C PRO A 289 3.85 -10.70 5.39
N TYR A 290 4.72 -11.05 6.35
CA TYR A 290 4.34 -11.17 7.77
C TYR A 290 3.79 -9.88 8.39
N ASP A 291 4.31 -8.75 7.93
CA ASP A 291 3.97 -7.40 8.40
C ASP A 291 2.81 -6.76 7.61
N LEU A 292 2.10 -7.52 6.74
CA LEU A 292 1.06 -6.97 5.86
C LEU A 292 -0.01 -6.15 6.61
N PHE A 293 -0.40 -6.58 7.81
CA PHE A 293 -1.42 -5.93 8.63
C PHE A 293 -0.84 -5.01 9.71
N HIS A 294 0.47 -4.76 9.70
CA HIS A 294 1.08 -3.79 10.60
C HIS A 294 0.61 -2.37 10.24
N PRO A 295 0.11 -1.56 11.20
CA PRO A 295 -0.44 -0.23 10.90
C PRO A 295 0.53 0.70 10.17
N ASP A 296 1.82 0.63 10.52
CA ASP A 296 2.86 1.47 9.91
C ASP A 296 3.37 0.97 8.55
N ARG A 297 2.83 -0.15 8.03
CA ARG A 297 3.33 -0.72 6.78
C ARG A 297 2.93 0.15 5.58
N LYS A 298 3.93 0.66 4.89
CA LYS A 298 3.80 1.36 3.61
C LYS A 298 4.02 0.41 2.42
N ALA A 299 3.58 0.83 1.24
CA ALA A 299 3.90 0.13 0.00
C ALA A 299 5.42 0.19 -0.26
N LYS A 300 6.04 -0.92 -0.66
CA LYS A 300 7.49 -0.99 -0.93
C LYS A 300 7.80 -0.64 -2.39
N ALA A 301 7.28 0.50 -2.84
CA ALA A 301 7.52 1.02 -4.19
C ALA A 301 8.53 2.17 -4.13
N LYS A 302 9.68 1.99 -4.79
CA LYS A 302 10.75 2.99 -4.85
C LYS A 302 10.44 4.02 -5.93
N LEU A 303 10.54 5.30 -5.58
CA LEU A 303 10.42 6.40 -6.53
C LEU A 303 11.79 6.74 -7.10
N TYR A 304 11.87 6.73 -8.42
CA TYR A 304 12.97 7.24 -9.21
C TYR A 304 12.50 8.45 -10.01
N VAL A 305 13.43 9.37 -10.26
CA VAL A 305 13.23 10.44 -11.23
C VAL A 305 14.43 10.43 -12.17
N LYS A 306 14.17 10.22 -13.46
CA LYS A 306 15.21 10.08 -14.48
C LYS A 306 16.27 9.05 -14.09
N ARG A 307 15.82 7.88 -13.61
CA ARG A 307 16.66 6.74 -13.16
C ARG A 307 17.53 7.00 -11.93
N VAL A 308 17.38 8.16 -11.28
CA VAL A 308 18.02 8.45 -9.99
C VAL A 308 17.07 8.08 -8.87
N PHE A 309 17.57 7.30 -7.91
CA PHE A 309 16.79 6.95 -6.73
C PHE A 309 16.48 8.21 -5.92
N ILE A 310 15.21 8.37 -5.56
CA ILE A 310 14.77 9.49 -4.74
C ILE A 310 14.43 9.01 -3.33
N THR A 311 13.49 8.08 -3.22
CA THR A 311 13.07 7.53 -1.93
C THR A 311 12.36 6.19 -2.11
N ASP A 312 12.49 5.30 -1.13
CA ASP A 312 11.70 4.09 -0.96
C ASP A 312 10.58 4.27 0.08
N ASP A 313 10.46 5.46 0.67
CA ASP A 313 9.42 5.89 1.58
C ASP A 313 8.59 7.05 0.98
N CYS A 314 8.06 6.83 -0.23
CA CYS A 314 7.22 7.83 -0.90
C CYS A 314 5.76 7.73 -0.45
N GLU A 315 5.43 8.40 0.65
CA GLU A 315 4.04 8.53 1.09
C GLU A 315 3.19 9.17 -0.01
N GLY A 316 2.13 8.47 -0.42
CA GLY A 316 1.24 8.90 -1.49
C GLY A 316 1.61 8.40 -2.90
N LEU A 317 2.63 7.56 -3.08
CA LEU A 317 2.89 6.91 -4.37
C LEU A 317 1.83 5.83 -4.70
N LEU A 318 1.40 5.08 -3.69
CA LEU A 318 0.34 4.08 -3.79
C LEU A 318 -0.67 4.26 -2.64
N PRO A 319 -1.95 3.91 -2.84
CA PRO A 319 -2.92 3.82 -1.75
C PRO A 319 -2.54 2.78 -0.68
N PRO A 320 -2.91 2.99 0.59
CA PRO A 320 -2.63 2.04 1.68
C PRO A 320 -3.16 0.62 1.43
N TYR A 321 -4.33 0.48 0.82
CA TYR A 321 -4.91 -0.82 0.44
C TYR A 321 -4.14 -1.55 -0.69
N LEU A 322 -3.09 -0.94 -1.26
CA LEU A 322 -2.15 -1.57 -2.22
C LEU A 322 -0.74 -1.73 -1.63
N ARG A 323 -0.57 -1.69 -0.30
CA ARG A 323 0.73 -1.84 0.40
C ARG A 323 1.45 -3.19 0.23
N PHE A 324 0.80 -4.16 -0.42
CA PHE A 324 1.43 -5.42 -0.82
C PHE A 324 2.28 -5.26 -2.10
N VAL A 325 2.05 -4.21 -2.90
CA VAL A 325 2.78 -3.97 -4.16
C VAL A 325 4.20 -3.52 -3.87
N GLN A 326 5.15 -4.04 -4.66
CA GLN A 326 6.56 -3.74 -4.58
C GLN A 326 7.12 -3.33 -5.95
N GLY A 327 8.29 -2.71 -5.99
CA GLY A 327 9.00 -2.43 -7.24
C GLY A 327 9.40 -0.97 -7.37
N ILE A 328 9.38 -0.44 -8.59
CA ILE A 328 9.85 0.91 -8.88
C ILE A 328 8.85 1.70 -9.74
N VAL A 329 8.85 3.01 -9.55
CA VAL A 329 8.19 3.99 -10.41
C VAL A 329 9.22 5.05 -10.77
N ASP A 330 9.54 5.19 -12.06
CA ASP A 330 10.50 6.15 -12.58
C ASP A 330 9.76 7.25 -13.36
N SER A 331 9.75 8.47 -12.84
CA SER A 331 9.10 9.61 -13.48
C SER A 331 10.09 10.48 -14.25
N GLU A 332 9.67 10.96 -15.41
CA GLU A 332 10.45 11.90 -16.21
C GLU A 332 10.16 13.37 -15.85
N ASP A 333 8.96 13.63 -15.31
CA ASP A 333 8.36 14.96 -15.21
C ASP A 333 8.18 15.47 -13.78
N LEU A 334 8.45 14.63 -12.77
CA LEU A 334 8.15 14.97 -11.39
C LEU A 334 9.12 16.08 -10.90
N PRO A 335 8.61 17.26 -10.49
CA PRO A 335 9.45 18.37 -10.09
C PRO A 335 10.14 18.00 -8.79
N LEU A 336 11.46 17.80 -8.88
CA LEU A 336 12.29 17.58 -7.71
C LEU A 336 12.22 18.82 -6.80
N ASN A 337 12.12 18.61 -5.50
CA ASN A 337 12.40 19.68 -4.54
C ASN A 337 13.93 19.82 -4.39
N ILE A 338 14.40 20.89 -3.73
CA ILE A 338 15.83 21.19 -3.62
C ILE A 338 16.60 20.05 -2.92
N SER A 339 16.01 19.42 -1.89
CA SER A 339 16.61 18.27 -1.19
C SER A 339 16.53 16.97 -2.00
N ARG A 340 15.61 16.90 -2.96
CA ARG A 340 15.22 15.70 -3.72
C ARG A 340 14.74 14.57 -2.81
N GLU A 341 14.01 14.88 -1.75
CA GLU A 341 13.60 13.88 -0.73
C GLU A 341 12.14 13.97 -0.30
N MET A 342 11.45 15.11 -0.51
CA MET A 342 10.12 15.34 0.07
C MET A 342 9.11 15.76 -1.01
N PHE A 343 8.09 14.92 -1.22
CA PHE A 343 7.02 15.15 -2.20
C PHE A 343 5.62 15.33 -1.61
N GLN A 344 5.53 15.62 -0.32
CA GLN A 344 4.26 15.84 0.37
C GLN A 344 3.43 16.92 -0.37
N HIS A 345 2.17 16.58 -0.67
CA HIS A 345 1.19 17.42 -1.36
C HIS A 345 1.50 17.79 -2.83
N ASN A 346 2.26 16.97 -3.57
CA ASN A 346 2.48 17.19 -5.01
C ASN A 346 1.28 16.69 -5.87
N PRO A 347 0.61 17.58 -6.65
CA PRO A 347 -0.51 17.19 -7.51
C PRO A 347 -0.16 16.17 -8.61
N GLN A 348 1.10 16.15 -9.07
CA GLN A 348 1.55 15.15 -10.04
C GLN A 348 1.71 13.77 -9.38
N LEU A 349 2.21 13.71 -8.14
CA LEU A 349 2.28 12.47 -7.38
C LEU A 349 0.89 11.88 -7.16
N ALA A 350 -0.10 12.71 -6.83
CA ALA A 350 -1.50 12.28 -6.70
C ALA A 350 -2.07 11.70 -8.00
N LYS A 351 -1.71 12.26 -9.16
CA LYS A 351 -2.09 11.71 -10.48
C LYS A 351 -1.41 10.38 -10.75
N ILE A 352 -0.12 10.24 -10.42
CA ILE A 352 0.60 8.96 -10.52
C ILE A 352 -0.07 7.91 -9.63
N LYS A 353 -0.37 8.23 -8.36
CA LYS A 353 -1.09 7.35 -7.43
C LYS A 353 -2.40 6.83 -8.01
N SER A 354 -3.26 7.74 -8.49
CA SER A 354 -4.54 7.37 -9.09
C SER A 354 -4.37 6.52 -10.35
N GLY A 355 -3.39 6.87 -11.20
CA GLY A 355 -3.05 6.12 -12.40
C GLY A 355 -2.56 4.70 -12.11
N LEU A 356 -1.67 4.55 -11.12
CA LEU A 356 -1.17 3.25 -10.66
C LEU A 356 -2.29 2.41 -10.06
N ALA A 357 -3.10 2.96 -9.16
CA ALA A 357 -4.23 2.25 -8.54
C ALA A 357 -5.20 1.72 -9.61
N LYS A 358 -5.63 2.57 -10.55
CA LYS A 358 -6.51 2.17 -11.66
C LYS A 358 -5.88 1.08 -12.53
N ARG A 359 -4.58 1.18 -12.80
CA ARG A 359 -3.86 0.18 -13.61
C ARG A 359 -3.80 -1.17 -12.89
N ILE A 360 -3.40 -1.18 -11.61
CA ILE A 360 -3.28 -2.38 -10.79
C ILE A 360 -4.64 -3.07 -10.69
N LEU A 361 -5.71 -2.35 -10.33
CA LEU A 361 -7.06 -2.89 -10.26
C LEU A 361 -7.54 -3.44 -11.62
N SER A 362 -7.19 -2.78 -12.73
CA SER A 362 -7.53 -3.28 -14.07
C SER A 362 -6.80 -4.56 -14.44
N GLU A 363 -5.51 -4.71 -14.10
CA GLU A 363 -4.77 -5.94 -14.37
C GLU A 363 -5.20 -7.08 -13.44
N LEU A 364 -5.52 -6.78 -12.17
CA LEU A 364 -6.17 -7.73 -11.25
C LEU A 364 -7.49 -8.24 -11.83
N LYS A 365 -8.32 -7.37 -12.38
CA LYS A 365 -9.61 -7.78 -13.00
C LYS A 365 -9.40 -8.74 -14.16
N LYS A 366 -8.46 -8.42 -15.06
CA LYS A 366 -8.11 -9.32 -16.19
C LYS A 366 -7.60 -10.66 -15.70
N LYS A 367 -6.80 -10.69 -14.63
CA LYS A 367 -6.27 -11.93 -14.06
C LYS A 367 -7.38 -12.75 -13.41
N ALA A 368 -8.29 -12.11 -12.69
CA ALA A 368 -9.47 -12.75 -12.11
C ALA A 368 -10.38 -13.40 -13.17
N GLU A 369 -10.53 -12.78 -14.34
CA GLU A 369 -11.31 -13.32 -15.46
C GLU A 369 -10.59 -14.45 -16.21
N LYS A 370 -9.26 -14.36 -16.37
CA LYS A 370 -8.48 -15.31 -17.19
C LYS A 370 -7.95 -16.52 -16.43
N ALA A 371 -7.71 -16.38 -15.12
CA ALA A 371 -7.09 -17.39 -14.28
C ALA A 371 -7.71 -17.35 -12.87
N PRO A 372 -8.99 -17.75 -12.72
CA PRO A 372 -9.72 -17.66 -11.46
C PRO A 372 -9.03 -18.42 -10.31
N ASP A 373 -8.53 -19.62 -10.55
CA ASP A 373 -7.83 -20.45 -9.54
C ASP A 373 -6.53 -19.79 -9.03
N GLU A 374 -5.81 -19.07 -9.90
CA GLU A 374 -4.64 -18.30 -9.48
C GLU A 374 -5.02 -17.02 -8.73
N TYR A 375 -6.18 -16.44 -9.06
CA TYR A 375 -6.70 -15.25 -8.41
C TYR A 375 -7.24 -15.54 -7.01
N GLU A 376 -7.80 -16.72 -6.77
CA GLU A 376 -8.20 -17.18 -5.43
C GLU A 376 -7.01 -17.15 -4.46
N LYS A 377 -5.83 -17.65 -4.87
CA LYS A 377 -4.60 -17.56 -4.05
C LYS A 377 -4.19 -16.12 -3.75
N PHE A 378 -4.33 -15.22 -4.73
CA PHE A 378 -4.11 -13.79 -4.49
C PHE A 378 -5.11 -13.24 -3.47
N TRP A 379 -6.37 -13.61 -3.59
CA TRP A 379 -7.43 -13.15 -2.70
C TRP A 379 -7.22 -13.62 -1.26
N GLU A 380 -6.81 -14.88 -1.06
CA GLU A 380 -6.46 -15.41 0.27
C GLU A 380 -5.31 -14.64 0.93
N ASN A 381 -4.33 -14.21 0.14
CA ASN A 381 -3.17 -13.47 0.65
C ASN A 381 -3.46 -11.99 0.90
N PHE A 382 -4.22 -11.33 0.02
CA PHE A 382 -4.29 -9.86 -0.04
C PHE A 382 -5.71 -9.30 -0.04
N GLY A 383 -6.75 -10.14 -0.13
CA GLY A 383 -8.16 -9.72 -0.23
C GLY A 383 -8.61 -8.85 0.93
N ALA A 384 -8.27 -9.24 2.17
CA ALA A 384 -8.56 -8.47 3.37
C ALA A 384 -8.04 -7.02 3.30
N VAL A 385 -6.80 -6.84 2.83
CA VAL A 385 -6.19 -5.51 2.66
C VAL A 385 -6.80 -4.76 1.49
N LEU A 386 -7.06 -5.45 0.37
CA LEU A 386 -7.66 -4.82 -0.80
C LEU A 386 -9.08 -4.30 -0.51
N LYS A 387 -9.84 -4.99 0.35
CA LYS A 387 -11.18 -4.57 0.82
C LYS A 387 -11.16 -3.23 1.56
N GLU A 388 -10.06 -2.85 2.21
CA GLU A 388 -9.94 -1.53 2.87
C GLU A 388 -10.21 -0.38 1.89
N GLY A 389 -9.80 -0.53 0.64
CA GLY A 389 -10.05 0.47 -0.40
C GLY A 389 -11.53 0.68 -0.74
N ILE A 390 -12.43 -0.25 -0.40
CA ILE A 390 -13.90 -0.08 -0.55
C ILE A 390 -14.40 1.06 0.34
N TYR A 391 -13.86 1.14 1.56
CA TYR A 391 -14.18 2.15 2.55
C TYR A 391 -13.35 3.42 2.37
N GLU A 392 -12.04 3.28 2.13
CA GLU A 392 -11.09 4.40 2.09
C GLU A 392 -11.16 5.24 0.80
N GLU A 393 -11.47 4.64 -0.35
CA GLU A 393 -11.37 5.31 -1.65
C GLU A 393 -12.65 5.13 -2.49
N PRO A 394 -13.69 5.96 -2.27
CA PRO A 394 -14.97 5.85 -2.97
C PRO A 394 -14.87 5.83 -4.51
N GLU A 395 -13.88 6.53 -5.09
CA GLU A 395 -13.66 6.57 -6.55
C GLU A 395 -13.28 5.20 -7.15
N ASN A 396 -12.73 4.30 -6.34
CA ASN A 396 -12.31 2.95 -6.74
C ASN A 396 -13.18 1.83 -6.15
N ARG A 397 -14.16 2.18 -5.30
CA ARG A 397 -15.08 1.26 -4.64
C ARG A 397 -15.69 0.21 -5.58
N GLU A 398 -16.32 0.63 -6.68
CA GLU A 398 -16.95 -0.30 -7.63
C GLU A 398 -15.95 -1.27 -8.27
N ARG A 399 -14.72 -0.81 -8.56
CA ARG A 399 -13.66 -1.65 -9.12
C ARG A 399 -13.21 -2.70 -8.13
N ILE A 400 -13.12 -2.34 -6.84
CA ILE A 400 -12.69 -3.24 -5.78
C ILE A 400 -13.82 -4.23 -5.45
N LEU A 401 -15.09 -3.81 -5.42
CA LEU A 401 -16.23 -4.70 -5.24
C LEU A 401 -16.30 -5.77 -6.34
N ALA A 402 -16.04 -5.40 -7.60
CA ALA A 402 -15.98 -6.38 -8.71
C ALA A 402 -14.82 -7.39 -8.58
N LEU A 403 -13.75 -7.01 -7.86
CA LEU A 403 -12.62 -7.88 -7.54
C LEU A 403 -12.88 -8.73 -6.30
N ALA A 404 -13.86 -8.35 -5.48
CA ALA A 404 -14.07 -8.98 -4.20
C ALA A 404 -14.57 -10.41 -4.32
N ARG A 405 -14.13 -11.23 -3.36
CA ARG A 405 -14.53 -12.62 -3.22
C ARG A 405 -14.96 -12.90 -1.79
N PHE A 406 -15.98 -13.72 -1.66
CA PHE A 406 -16.65 -14.00 -0.41
C PHE A 406 -16.90 -15.48 -0.25
N LYS A 407 -16.97 -15.94 0.99
CA LYS A 407 -17.49 -17.27 1.29
C LYS A 407 -19.02 -17.18 1.41
N SER A 408 -19.69 -18.30 1.21
CA SER A 408 -21.15 -18.37 1.19
C SER A 408 -21.65 -19.59 1.96
N SER A 409 -22.88 -19.51 2.46
CA SER A 409 -23.54 -20.62 3.13
C SER A 409 -23.99 -21.75 2.20
N GLU A 410 -24.06 -21.52 0.89
CA GLU A 410 -24.62 -22.47 -0.10
C GLU A 410 -23.57 -23.06 -1.06
N THR A 411 -22.41 -22.43 -1.18
CA THR A 411 -21.40 -22.84 -2.16
C THR A 411 -20.04 -23.07 -1.50
N ASP A 412 -19.39 -24.18 -1.88
CA ASP A 412 -17.99 -24.39 -1.57
C ASP A 412 -17.11 -23.44 -2.40
N GLY A 413 -16.09 -22.85 -1.77
CA GLY A 413 -15.16 -21.92 -2.42
C GLY A 413 -15.61 -20.46 -2.38
N LEU A 414 -14.93 -19.64 -3.18
CA LEU A 414 -15.11 -18.19 -3.23
C LEU A 414 -16.10 -17.76 -4.33
N ILE A 415 -17.01 -16.84 -4.00
CA ILE A 415 -18.00 -16.26 -4.91
C ILE A 415 -17.87 -14.74 -5.05
N THR A 416 -18.42 -14.17 -6.12
CA THR A 416 -18.59 -12.72 -6.25
C THR A 416 -19.97 -12.24 -5.76
N LEU A 417 -20.14 -10.93 -5.56
CA LEU A 417 -21.48 -10.36 -5.32
C LEU A 417 -22.42 -10.56 -6.52
N ASP A 418 -21.91 -10.49 -7.74
CA ASP A 418 -22.72 -10.79 -8.94
C ASP A 418 -23.21 -12.24 -8.95
N ASP A 419 -22.40 -13.17 -8.49
CA ASP A 419 -22.78 -14.59 -8.39
C ASP A 419 -23.88 -14.79 -7.34
N TYR A 420 -23.79 -14.09 -6.21
CA TYR A 420 -24.85 -14.06 -5.19
C TYR A 420 -26.15 -13.50 -5.79
N VAL A 421 -26.09 -12.33 -6.43
CA VAL A 421 -27.28 -11.66 -7.02
C VAL A 421 -27.97 -12.55 -8.05
N LYS A 422 -27.21 -13.26 -8.89
CA LYS A 422 -27.77 -14.21 -9.87
C LYS A 422 -28.49 -15.41 -9.24
N ARG A 423 -28.17 -15.76 -8.00
CA ARG A 423 -28.78 -16.86 -7.24
C ARG A 423 -29.84 -16.40 -6.24
N MET A 424 -30.10 -15.11 -6.13
CA MET A 424 -31.17 -14.58 -5.27
C MET A 424 -32.52 -15.17 -5.65
N LYS A 425 -33.34 -15.47 -4.65
CA LYS A 425 -34.64 -16.10 -4.83
C LYS A 425 -35.71 -15.11 -5.29
N ASP A 426 -36.79 -15.67 -5.84
CA ASP A 426 -38.03 -14.94 -6.09
C ASP A 426 -38.53 -14.25 -4.82
N GLY A 427 -38.65 -12.91 -4.88
CA GLY A 427 -39.08 -12.09 -3.74
C GLY A 427 -37.95 -11.68 -2.79
N GLN A 428 -36.71 -12.11 -3.04
CA GLN A 428 -35.53 -11.63 -2.33
C GLN A 428 -35.03 -10.32 -2.95
N ASP A 429 -34.95 -9.27 -2.13
CA ASP A 429 -34.45 -7.95 -2.50
C ASP A 429 -33.22 -7.50 -1.68
N THR A 430 -32.78 -8.37 -0.79
CA THR A 430 -31.74 -8.09 0.22
C THR A 430 -30.61 -9.11 0.10
N ILE A 431 -29.36 -8.62 0.17
CA ILE A 431 -28.15 -9.44 0.29
C ILE A 431 -27.90 -9.68 1.78
N TYR A 432 -28.02 -10.93 2.20
CA TYR A 432 -27.77 -11.31 3.58
C TYR A 432 -26.30 -11.62 3.80
N TYR A 433 -25.75 -11.11 4.90
CA TYR A 433 -24.38 -11.41 5.32
C TYR A 433 -24.31 -11.76 6.80
N PHE A 434 -23.24 -12.43 7.20
CA PHE A 434 -22.95 -12.74 8.60
C PHE A 434 -21.46 -12.57 8.86
N SER A 435 -21.12 -11.62 9.73
CA SER A 435 -19.74 -11.33 10.13
C SER A 435 -19.32 -12.09 11.39
N GLY A 436 -18.07 -12.57 11.41
CA GLY A 436 -17.48 -13.24 12.56
C GLY A 436 -16.03 -13.66 12.35
N ASP A 437 -15.43 -14.27 13.38
CA ASP A 437 -14.01 -14.61 13.36
C ASP A 437 -13.67 -15.86 12.52
N ASN A 438 -14.63 -16.77 12.32
CA ASN A 438 -14.40 -18.08 11.73
C ASN A 438 -15.62 -18.59 10.95
N VAL A 439 -15.39 -19.01 9.70
CA VAL A 439 -16.43 -19.47 8.77
C VAL A 439 -17.17 -20.72 9.28
N ASP A 440 -16.46 -21.69 9.84
CA ASP A 440 -17.06 -22.93 10.35
C ASP A 440 -18.00 -22.61 11.52
N ALA A 441 -17.56 -21.74 12.44
CA ALA A 441 -18.40 -21.27 13.54
C ALA A 441 -19.62 -20.48 13.05
N LEU A 442 -19.46 -19.63 12.03
CA LEU A 442 -20.59 -18.94 11.39
C LEU A 442 -21.57 -19.93 10.77
N MET A 443 -21.07 -20.96 10.09
CA MET A 443 -21.88 -22.01 9.47
C MET A 443 -22.68 -22.82 10.49
N GLU A 444 -22.19 -23.00 11.71
CA GLU A 444 -22.89 -23.73 12.77
C GLU A 444 -23.81 -22.84 13.62
N SER A 445 -23.86 -21.52 13.36
CA SER A 445 -24.63 -20.59 14.17
C SER A 445 -26.15 -20.77 14.01
N PRO A 446 -26.92 -20.62 15.11
CA PRO A 446 -28.38 -20.57 15.07
C PRO A 446 -28.93 -19.48 14.13
N HIS A 447 -28.15 -18.42 13.90
CA HIS A 447 -28.51 -17.32 13.01
C HIS A 447 -28.74 -17.74 11.56
N LEU A 448 -28.13 -18.84 11.10
CA LEU A 448 -28.26 -19.33 9.74
C LEU A 448 -29.36 -20.39 9.55
N GLU A 449 -29.92 -20.94 10.63
CA GLU A 449 -30.90 -22.05 10.57
C GLU A 449 -32.08 -21.74 9.63
N GLY A 450 -32.72 -20.59 9.83
CA GLY A 450 -33.89 -20.19 9.04
C GLY A 450 -33.55 -19.86 7.58
N PHE A 451 -32.34 -19.32 7.35
CA PHE A 451 -31.84 -19.05 6.01
C PHE A 451 -31.63 -20.37 5.26
N LYS A 452 -30.91 -21.33 5.86
CA LYS A 452 -30.69 -22.67 5.32
C LYS A 452 -32.01 -23.41 5.07
N ALA A 453 -32.95 -23.34 6.02
CA ALA A 453 -34.26 -23.99 5.88
C ALA A 453 -35.06 -23.46 4.68
N LYS A 454 -34.92 -22.17 4.37
CA LYS A 454 -35.52 -21.52 3.18
C LYS A 454 -34.59 -21.54 1.96
N GLY A 455 -33.39 -22.09 2.10
CA GLY A 455 -32.28 -22.07 1.14
C GLY A 455 -31.82 -20.68 0.72
N VAL A 456 -32.04 -19.65 1.55
CA VAL A 456 -31.60 -18.28 1.27
C VAL A 456 -30.10 -18.20 1.54
N GLU A 457 -29.33 -17.84 0.52
CA GLU A 457 -27.87 -17.72 0.59
C GLU A 457 -27.45 -16.59 1.55
N VAL A 458 -26.42 -16.81 2.37
CA VAL A 458 -25.82 -15.80 3.25
C VAL A 458 -24.33 -15.70 2.98
N LEU A 459 -23.83 -14.47 2.76
CA LEU A 459 -22.40 -14.18 2.66
C LEU A 459 -21.74 -14.34 4.02
N LEU A 460 -20.65 -15.10 4.08
CA LEU A 460 -19.87 -15.31 5.29
C LEU A 460 -18.62 -14.46 5.20
N VAL A 461 -18.51 -13.47 6.08
CA VAL A 461 -17.47 -12.46 6.03
C VAL A 461 -16.66 -12.48 7.33
N THR A 462 -15.33 -12.52 7.22
CA THR A 462 -14.46 -12.76 8.39
C THR A 462 -13.29 -11.80 8.49
N ASP A 463 -13.14 -10.87 7.55
CA ASP A 463 -12.09 -9.87 7.65
C ASP A 463 -12.61 -8.71 8.52
N PRO A 464 -11.82 -8.16 9.47
CA PRO A 464 -12.29 -7.08 10.35
C PRO A 464 -12.83 -5.85 9.61
N VAL A 465 -12.35 -5.60 8.40
CA VAL A 465 -12.82 -4.50 7.54
C VAL A 465 -14.25 -4.70 7.03
N ASP A 466 -14.76 -5.94 7.02
CA ASP A 466 -16.10 -6.29 6.51
C ASP A 466 -17.21 -5.58 7.31
N ASP A 467 -17.05 -5.45 8.63
CA ASP A 467 -18.00 -4.73 9.50
C ASP A 467 -18.04 -3.21 9.27
N PHE A 468 -17.07 -2.64 8.53
CA PHE A 468 -17.00 -1.21 8.24
C PHE A 468 -17.42 -0.89 6.80
N TRP A 469 -16.97 -1.67 5.82
CA TRP A 469 -17.29 -1.36 4.43
C TRP A 469 -18.74 -1.71 4.09
N ILE A 470 -19.30 -2.81 4.60
CA ILE A 470 -20.68 -3.23 4.27
C ILE A 470 -21.69 -2.14 4.66
N PRO A 471 -21.69 -1.61 5.90
CA PRO A 471 -22.59 -0.52 6.27
C PRO A 471 -22.30 0.80 5.52
N SER A 472 -21.05 1.06 5.15
CA SER A 472 -20.65 2.27 4.40
C SER A 472 -21.09 2.24 2.93
N VAL A 473 -21.17 1.05 2.33
CA VAL A 473 -21.66 0.87 0.96
C VAL A 473 -23.18 0.83 0.92
N GLY A 474 -23.84 0.14 1.87
CA GLY A 474 -25.29 0.10 2.02
C GLY A 474 -26.02 -0.81 1.03
N GLU A 475 -25.68 -0.75 -0.26
CA GLU A 475 -26.31 -1.59 -1.30
C GLU A 475 -25.37 -1.99 -2.45
N PHE A 476 -25.74 -3.05 -3.16
CA PHE A 476 -25.10 -3.51 -4.39
C PHE A 476 -26.17 -3.91 -5.40
N ASP A 477 -26.09 -3.39 -6.63
CA ASP A 477 -27.10 -3.61 -7.70
C ASP A 477 -28.55 -3.34 -7.25
N GLY A 478 -28.73 -2.27 -6.45
CA GLY A 478 -30.03 -1.90 -5.87
C GLY A 478 -30.54 -2.85 -4.78
N LYS A 479 -29.72 -3.78 -4.30
CA LYS A 479 -30.03 -4.72 -3.21
C LYS A 479 -29.34 -4.27 -1.93
N GLN A 480 -30.12 -4.07 -0.87
CA GLN A 480 -29.61 -3.64 0.43
C GLN A 480 -28.84 -4.77 1.12
N PHE A 481 -27.80 -4.43 1.88
CA PHE A 481 -27.13 -5.40 2.76
C PHE A 481 -27.86 -5.51 4.10
N LYS A 482 -28.08 -6.73 4.58
CA LYS A 482 -28.64 -6.97 5.92
C LYS A 482 -27.93 -8.11 6.65
N SER A 483 -27.54 -7.83 7.90
CA SER A 483 -26.90 -8.83 8.77
C SER A 483 -27.89 -9.91 9.21
N ALA A 484 -27.43 -11.16 9.23
CA ALA A 484 -28.16 -12.32 9.77
C ALA A 484 -28.37 -12.25 11.29
N THR A 485 -27.61 -11.42 12.01
CA THR A 485 -27.74 -11.23 13.48
C THR A 485 -28.67 -10.09 13.87
N ARG A 486 -29.23 -9.36 12.89
CA ARG A 486 -30.20 -8.28 13.16
C ARG A 486 -31.64 -8.79 13.18
N SER A 487 -32.46 -8.14 13.99
CA SER A 487 -33.91 -8.28 13.97
C SER A 487 -34.47 -7.89 12.60
N GLY A 488 -35.55 -8.53 12.16
CA GLY A 488 -36.22 -8.13 10.92
C GLY A 488 -35.55 -8.60 9.63
N ALA A 489 -34.65 -9.60 9.66
CA ALA A 489 -34.35 -10.41 8.48
C ALA A 489 -35.62 -11.23 8.12
N ASP A 490 -36.63 -10.55 7.60
CA ASP A 490 -37.92 -11.14 7.32
C ASP A 490 -37.83 -12.00 6.06
N LEU A 491 -37.73 -13.31 6.27
CA LEU A 491 -37.69 -14.28 5.20
C LEU A 491 -39.10 -14.65 4.70
N SER A 492 -40.18 -14.08 5.27
CA SER A 492 -41.57 -14.47 4.95
C SER A 492 -41.95 -14.19 3.49
N GLY A 493 -41.41 -13.13 2.88
CA GLY A 493 -41.67 -12.77 1.48
C GLY A 493 -40.92 -13.58 0.43
N ILE A 494 -39.95 -14.42 0.84
CA ILE A 494 -39.06 -15.15 -0.07
C ILE A 494 -39.64 -16.55 -0.34
N LYS A 495 -39.82 -16.88 -1.62
CA LYS A 495 -40.35 -18.20 -2.01
C LYS A 495 -39.29 -19.30 -1.86
N GLU A 496 -39.66 -20.42 -1.27
CA GLU A 496 -38.84 -21.64 -1.28
C GLU A 496 -38.73 -22.22 -2.71
N ASP A 497 -37.58 -22.82 -3.05
CA ASP A 497 -37.39 -23.46 -4.35
C ASP A 497 -38.29 -24.68 -4.51
N GLY A 498 -39.25 -24.59 -5.43
CA GLY A 498 -39.57 -25.61 -6.45
C GLY A 498 -39.87 -27.08 -6.07
N LYS A 499 -39.84 -27.49 -4.80
CA LYS A 499 -40.18 -28.87 -4.35
C LYS A 499 -41.53 -28.98 -3.65
N SER A 500 -42.23 -27.88 -3.42
CA SER A 500 -43.65 -27.89 -3.02
C SER A 500 -44.50 -27.30 -4.14
N LYS A 501 -45.07 -28.15 -4.99
CA LYS A 501 -46.16 -27.77 -5.91
C LYS A 501 -47.49 -27.49 -5.17
N ASP A 502 -47.46 -27.21 -3.87
CA ASP A 502 -48.64 -26.98 -3.05
C ASP A 502 -48.56 -25.64 -2.32
N LYS A 503 -49.10 -24.57 -2.93
CA LYS A 503 -49.38 -23.27 -2.28
C LYS A 503 -50.19 -23.41 -0.97
N LYS A 504 -50.84 -24.56 -0.75
CA LYS A 504 -51.58 -24.88 0.49
C LYS A 504 -50.68 -25.32 1.65
N LYS A 505 -49.48 -25.85 1.41
CA LYS A 505 -48.57 -26.30 2.48
C LYS A 505 -47.78 -25.15 3.08
N ASP A 506 -47.38 -24.18 2.27
CA ASP A 506 -46.60 -23.02 2.74
C ASP A 506 -47.47 -22.10 3.62
N LYS A 507 -48.71 -21.81 3.17
CA LYS A 507 -49.71 -21.12 4.01
C LYS A 507 -49.98 -21.83 5.33
N LYS A 508 -49.95 -23.16 5.34
CA LYS A 508 -50.22 -23.96 6.55
C LYS A 508 -49.01 -23.97 7.50
N LYS A 509 -47.77 -23.93 6.99
CA LYS A 509 -46.55 -23.78 7.81
C LYS A 509 -46.47 -22.40 8.46
N ASP A 510 -46.80 -21.34 7.73
CA ASP A 510 -46.83 -19.97 8.30
C ASP A 510 -47.97 -19.82 9.33
N GLU A 511 -49.17 -20.33 9.04
CA GLU A 511 -50.27 -20.38 10.02
C GLU A 511 -49.94 -21.22 11.27
N ASP A 512 -49.17 -22.30 11.15
CA ASP A 512 -48.73 -23.11 12.31
C ASP A 512 -47.59 -22.44 13.09
N LYS A 513 -46.74 -21.61 12.44
CA LYS A 513 -45.74 -20.78 13.13
C LYS A 513 -46.39 -19.66 13.96
N ASP A 514 -47.39 -18.98 13.41
CA ASP A 514 -48.15 -17.95 14.13
C ASP A 514 -48.86 -18.53 15.36
N LYS A 515 -49.49 -19.71 15.22
CA LYS A 515 -50.06 -20.44 16.37
C LYS A 515 -49.01 -20.87 17.38
N GLY A 516 -47.81 -21.26 16.94
CA GLY A 516 -46.69 -21.58 17.82
C GLY A 516 -46.23 -20.36 18.63
N ALA A 517 -46.13 -19.19 17.99
CA ALA A 517 -45.77 -17.93 18.65
C ALA A 517 -46.82 -17.53 19.71
N GLU A 518 -48.10 -17.57 19.36
CA GLU A 518 -49.20 -17.34 20.32
C GLU A 518 -49.14 -18.33 21.49
N ALA A 519 -48.81 -19.60 21.22
CA ALA A 519 -48.77 -20.64 22.23
C ALA A 519 -47.67 -20.43 23.29
N ILE A 520 -46.63 -19.63 23.04
CA ILE A 520 -45.54 -19.37 23.98
C ILE A 520 -45.60 -17.98 24.64
N GLU A 521 -46.59 -17.13 24.33
CA GLU A 521 -46.71 -15.79 24.92
C GLU A 521 -46.62 -15.75 26.46
N PRO A 522 -47.28 -16.66 27.22
CA PRO A 522 -47.14 -16.66 28.68
C PRO A 522 -45.71 -16.93 29.15
N LEU A 523 -44.95 -17.76 28.42
CA LEU A 523 -43.55 -18.03 28.70
C LEU A 523 -42.68 -16.82 28.39
N LEU A 524 -42.90 -16.16 27.25
CA LEU A 524 -42.19 -14.93 26.88
C LEU A 524 -42.37 -13.85 27.95
N ALA A 525 -43.59 -13.65 28.46
CA ALA A 525 -43.87 -12.70 29.53
C ALA A 525 -43.10 -13.03 30.83
N GLN A 526 -43.07 -14.31 31.23
CA GLN A 526 -42.31 -14.74 32.40
C GLN A 526 -40.79 -14.58 32.21
N PHE A 527 -40.27 -14.84 31.01
CA PHE A 527 -38.87 -14.61 30.68
C PHE A 527 -38.49 -13.13 30.73
N LYS A 528 -39.35 -12.22 30.22
CA LYS A 528 -39.12 -10.77 30.35
C LYS A 528 -39.02 -10.35 31.82
N VAL A 529 -39.90 -10.85 32.68
CA VAL A 529 -39.86 -10.56 34.12
C VAL A 529 -38.60 -11.13 34.77
N ALA A 530 -38.21 -12.37 34.42
CA ALA A 530 -37.04 -13.03 35.00
C ALA A 530 -35.72 -12.35 34.59
N LEU A 531 -35.60 -11.93 33.32
CA LEU A 531 -34.37 -11.40 32.76
C LEU A 531 -34.20 -9.89 32.99
N GLY A 532 -35.29 -9.14 33.07
CA GLY A 532 -35.25 -7.68 33.28
C GLY A 532 -34.28 -6.99 32.30
N ASP A 533 -33.43 -6.11 32.83
CA ASP A 533 -32.46 -5.34 32.05
C ASP A 533 -31.29 -6.17 31.48
N ALA A 534 -31.24 -7.48 31.74
CA ALA A 534 -30.22 -8.35 31.16
C ALA A 534 -30.40 -8.57 29.65
N VAL A 535 -31.61 -8.31 29.14
CA VAL A 535 -31.99 -8.36 27.72
C VAL A 535 -32.78 -7.11 27.36
N LYS A 536 -32.77 -6.72 26.09
CA LYS A 536 -33.59 -5.61 25.60
C LYS A 536 -35.05 -6.00 25.45
N ASP A 537 -35.30 -7.22 24.97
CA ASP A 537 -36.62 -7.81 24.82
C ASP A 537 -36.51 -9.34 24.72
N VAL A 538 -37.66 -10.02 24.84
CA VAL A 538 -37.79 -11.47 24.59
C VAL A 538 -38.92 -11.70 23.59
N ARG A 539 -38.64 -12.37 22.46
CA ARG A 539 -39.58 -12.52 21.35
C ARG A 539 -39.62 -13.96 20.82
N ALA A 540 -40.73 -14.36 20.21
CA ALA A 540 -40.78 -15.58 19.42
C ALA A 540 -39.89 -15.44 18.18
N SER A 541 -39.11 -16.46 17.87
CA SER A 541 -38.29 -16.50 16.67
C SER A 541 -39.05 -17.08 15.48
N SER A 542 -38.91 -16.46 14.32
CA SER A 542 -39.33 -17.03 13.03
C SER A 542 -38.18 -17.73 12.28
N ARG A 543 -36.93 -17.50 12.72
CA ARG A 543 -35.69 -17.98 12.06
C ARG A 543 -35.16 -19.29 12.64
N LEU A 544 -35.33 -19.55 13.94
CA LEU A 544 -34.81 -20.76 14.56
C LEU A 544 -35.56 -22.02 14.11
N THR A 545 -34.83 -23.10 13.84
CA THR A 545 -35.38 -24.44 13.55
C THR A 545 -35.02 -25.43 14.63
N ASP A 546 -33.73 -25.60 14.91
CA ASP A 546 -33.19 -26.64 15.79
C ASP A 546 -32.70 -26.09 17.11
N SER A 547 -32.23 -24.85 17.15
CA SER A 547 -31.78 -24.20 18.39
C SER A 547 -32.95 -23.68 19.21
N ALA A 548 -32.82 -23.72 20.54
CA ALA A 548 -33.87 -23.23 21.44
C ALA A 548 -33.97 -21.70 21.46
N VAL A 549 -32.83 -21.00 21.35
CA VAL A 549 -32.70 -19.55 21.51
C VAL A 549 -31.54 -18.99 20.71
N CYS A 550 -31.58 -17.69 20.39
CA CYS A 550 -30.43 -16.90 19.93
C CYS A 550 -30.54 -15.43 20.38
N LEU A 551 -29.45 -14.68 20.29
CA LEU A 551 -29.40 -13.25 20.59
C LEU A 551 -29.30 -12.44 19.31
N VAL A 552 -30.17 -11.44 19.14
CA VAL A 552 -30.15 -10.56 17.97
C VAL A 552 -30.00 -9.10 18.35
N ALA A 553 -29.32 -8.34 17.50
CA ALA A 553 -29.29 -6.88 17.57
C ALA A 553 -30.62 -6.30 17.05
N GLU A 554 -31.17 -5.28 17.69
CA GLU A 554 -32.37 -4.61 17.17
C GLU A 554 -32.01 -3.72 15.98
N ASP A 555 -32.99 -3.43 15.11
CA ASP A 555 -32.79 -2.51 14.00
C ASP A 555 -32.32 -1.13 14.51
N GLY A 556 -31.21 -0.64 13.94
CA GLY A 556 -30.54 0.59 14.36
C GLY A 556 -29.45 0.40 15.42
N ASP A 557 -29.40 -0.74 16.11
CA ASP A 557 -28.30 -1.06 17.02
C ASP A 557 -27.04 -1.47 16.25
N MET A 558 -25.89 -1.35 16.91
CA MET A 558 -24.63 -1.88 16.40
C MET A 558 -24.71 -3.40 16.25
N ASP A 559 -24.17 -3.92 15.15
CA ASP A 559 -24.10 -5.37 14.92
C ASP A 559 -23.28 -6.06 16.03
N ILE A 560 -23.56 -7.34 16.26
CA ILE A 560 -22.96 -8.10 17.37
C ILE A 560 -21.44 -8.20 17.19
N HIS A 561 -20.98 -8.53 15.98
CA HIS A 561 -19.54 -8.69 15.73
C HIS A 561 -18.80 -7.35 15.80
N LEU A 562 -19.37 -6.29 15.22
CA LEU A 562 -18.81 -4.94 15.29
C LEU A 562 -18.66 -4.45 16.74
N GLU A 563 -19.66 -4.65 17.60
CA GLU A 563 -19.57 -4.29 19.02
C GLU A 563 -18.39 -5.01 19.71
N LYS A 564 -18.22 -6.31 19.41
CA LYS A 564 -17.13 -7.13 19.94
C LYS A 564 -15.77 -6.57 19.52
N ILE A 565 -15.58 -6.26 18.23
CA ILE A 565 -14.34 -5.67 17.71
C ILE A 565 -14.03 -4.35 18.41
N LEU A 566 -14.98 -3.40 18.41
CA LEU A 566 -14.74 -2.07 18.99
C LEU A 566 -14.40 -2.14 20.49
N LYS A 567 -15.02 -3.07 21.21
CA LYS A 567 -14.72 -3.31 22.63
C LYS A 567 -13.32 -3.89 22.84
N GLN A 568 -12.91 -4.88 22.04
CA GLN A 568 -11.56 -5.46 22.10
C GLN A 568 -10.48 -4.41 21.82
N HIS A 569 -10.77 -3.45 20.95
CA HIS A 569 -9.88 -2.33 20.64
C HIS A 569 -10.01 -1.13 21.60
N GLY A 570 -10.83 -1.22 22.66
CA GLY A 570 -11.00 -0.15 23.64
C GLY A 570 -11.69 1.10 23.09
N GLN A 571 -12.39 1.00 21.96
CA GLN A 571 -13.10 2.11 21.31
C GLN A 571 -14.52 2.32 21.88
N LEU A 572 -14.99 1.42 22.74
CA LEU A 572 -16.23 1.57 23.49
C LEU A 572 -15.94 1.85 24.97
N ASN A 573 -16.46 2.97 25.47
CA ASN A 573 -16.29 3.41 26.87
C ASN A 573 -17.04 2.54 27.89
N SER A 574 -17.85 1.56 27.43
CA SER A 574 -18.60 0.64 28.28
C SER A 574 -17.88 -0.69 28.44
N THR A 575 -17.72 -1.14 29.69
CA THR A 575 -17.25 -2.49 30.00
C THR A 575 -18.32 -3.56 29.76
N GLU A 576 -19.58 -3.17 29.56
CA GLU A 576 -20.70 -4.08 29.33
C GLU A 576 -21.17 -4.06 27.87
N LEU A 577 -21.51 -5.24 27.35
CA LEU A 577 -22.19 -5.37 26.06
C LEU A 577 -23.61 -4.84 26.16
N THR A 578 -24.08 -4.22 25.09
CA THR A 578 -25.44 -3.72 24.97
C THR A 578 -26.44 -4.89 25.11
N PRO A 579 -27.46 -4.79 25.98
CA PRO A 579 -28.49 -5.82 26.08
C PRO A 579 -29.11 -6.10 24.70
N ARG A 580 -29.23 -7.37 24.35
CA ARG A 580 -29.74 -7.85 23.05
C ARG A 580 -31.15 -8.39 23.19
N VAL A 581 -31.84 -8.62 22.07
CA VAL A 581 -33.15 -9.29 22.06
C VAL A 581 -32.91 -10.79 22.09
N LEU A 582 -33.54 -11.49 23.04
CA LEU A 582 -33.53 -12.94 23.12
C LEU A 582 -34.68 -13.50 22.29
N GLU A 583 -34.36 -14.11 21.15
CA GLU A 583 -35.33 -14.83 20.31
C GLU A 583 -35.50 -16.27 20.82
N ILE A 584 -36.74 -16.74 20.94
CA ILE A 584 -37.11 -18.05 21.48
C ILE A 584 -37.79 -18.88 20.39
N ASN A 585 -37.31 -20.10 20.14
CA ASN A 585 -37.87 -21.02 19.15
C ASN A 585 -39.18 -21.67 19.65
N PRO A 586 -40.36 -21.34 19.09
CA PRO A 586 -41.62 -21.90 19.55
C PRO A 586 -41.79 -23.40 19.26
N GLY A 587 -41.05 -23.92 18.28
CA GLY A 587 -41.09 -25.33 17.87
C GLY A 587 -40.13 -26.24 18.65
N HIS A 588 -39.20 -25.68 19.41
CA HIS A 588 -38.21 -26.47 20.14
C HIS A 588 -38.86 -27.23 21.31
N SER A 589 -38.56 -28.53 21.45
CA SER A 589 -39.19 -29.41 22.45
C SER A 589 -39.08 -28.90 23.89
N LEU A 590 -37.89 -28.38 24.27
CA LEU A 590 -37.68 -27.72 25.56
C LEU A 590 -38.61 -26.52 25.76
N ILE A 591 -38.77 -25.67 24.74
CA ILE A 591 -39.60 -24.45 24.83
C ILE A 591 -41.08 -24.82 24.93
N VAL A 592 -41.52 -25.83 24.18
CA VAL A 592 -42.89 -26.36 24.29
C VAL A 592 -43.18 -26.85 25.71
N GLY A 593 -42.27 -27.65 26.29
CA GLY A 593 -42.41 -28.14 27.67
C GLY A 593 -42.40 -27.02 28.71
N LEU A 594 -41.52 -26.02 28.55
CA LEU A 594 -41.49 -24.84 29.41
C LEU A 594 -42.77 -24.00 29.28
N SER A 595 -43.34 -23.88 28.08
CA SER A 595 -44.59 -23.15 27.84
C SER A 595 -45.78 -23.84 28.51
N GLU A 596 -45.90 -25.17 28.40
CA GLU A 596 -46.95 -25.92 29.10
C GLU A 596 -46.87 -25.76 30.62
N ARG A 597 -45.65 -25.72 31.16
CA ARG A 597 -45.40 -25.50 32.58
C ARG A 597 -45.76 -24.07 32.99
N ALA A 598 -45.32 -23.08 32.21
CA ALA A 598 -45.60 -21.67 32.44
C ALA A 598 -47.12 -21.38 32.50
N LYS A 599 -47.93 -22.06 31.68
CA LYS A 599 -49.41 -21.96 31.67
C LYS A 599 -50.09 -22.49 32.94
N LYS A 600 -49.45 -23.40 33.68
CA LYS A 600 -50.00 -24.05 34.88
C LYS A 600 -49.58 -23.36 36.19
N GLY A 601 -48.54 -22.53 36.15
CA GLY A 601 -47.98 -21.86 37.32
C GLY A 601 -48.63 -20.50 37.63
N ASP A 602 -48.32 -19.97 38.82
CA ASP A 602 -48.72 -18.62 39.27
C ASP A 602 -47.71 -17.53 38.87
N GLY A 603 -46.80 -17.83 37.95
CA GLY A 603 -45.72 -16.94 37.51
C GLY A 603 -44.51 -16.87 38.46
N LYS A 604 -44.46 -17.69 39.53
CA LYS A 604 -43.33 -17.75 40.49
C LYS A 604 -42.55 -19.07 40.41
N ASP A 605 -42.64 -19.78 39.30
CA ASP A 605 -41.97 -21.06 39.15
C ASP A 605 -40.45 -20.87 39.05
N LYS A 606 -39.74 -21.34 40.08
CA LYS A 606 -38.28 -21.25 40.15
C LYS A 606 -37.60 -21.89 38.93
N LEU A 607 -38.14 -23.00 38.40
CA LEU A 607 -37.56 -23.67 37.24
C LEU A 607 -37.69 -22.80 35.99
N ILE A 608 -38.80 -22.07 35.82
CA ILE A 608 -38.96 -21.15 34.69
C ILE A 608 -37.96 -20.00 34.78
N ASN A 609 -37.73 -19.45 35.98
CA ASN A 609 -36.72 -18.41 36.19
C ASN A 609 -35.29 -18.91 35.91
N ASP A 610 -34.93 -20.08 36.45
CA ASP A 610 -33.62 -20.68 36.22
C ASP A 610 -33.42 -21.01 34.73
N ALA A 611 -34.46 -21.52 34.05
CA ALA A 611 -34.42 -21.80 32.62
C ALA A 611 -34.24 -20.52 31.78
N ALA A 612 -34.91 -19.41 32.12
CA ALA A 612 -34.74 -18.14 31.41
C ALA A 612 -33.27 -17.69 31.41
N HIS A 613 -32.63 -17.72 32.58
CA HIS A 613 -31.23 -17.35 32.71
C HIS A 613 -30.28 -18.34 32.04
N LEU A 614 -30.53 -19.66 32.17
CA LEU A 614 -29.70 -20.69 31.53
C LEU A 614 -29.78 -20.61 30.00
N LEU A 615 -30.96 -20.34 29.43
CA LEU A 615 -31.12 -20.14 27.99
C LEU A 615 -30.42 -18.86 27.52
N LEU A 616 -30.50 -17.77 28.29
CA LEU A 616 -29.73 -16.56 27.98
C LEU A 616 -28.22 -16.83 28.01
N ASP A 617 -27.73 -17.52 29.04
CA ASP A 617 -26.31 -17.86 29.15
C ASP A 617 -25.87 -18.84 28.06
N GLN A 618 -26.73 -19.79 27.65
CA GLN A 618 -26.51 -20.66 26.50
C GLN A 618 -26.36 -19.84 25.21
N ALA A 619 -27.26 -18.89 24.95
CA ALA A 619 -27.18 -18.03 23.78
C ALA A 619 -25.87 -17.22 23.76
N ARG A 620 -25.47 -16.66 24.91
CA ARG A 620 -24.18 -15.97 25.05
C ARG A 620 -22.98 -16.86 24.71
N ILE A 621 -22.96 -18.09 25.22
CA ILE A 621 -21.89 -19.04 24.94
C ILE A 621 -21.78 -19.31 23.45
N VAL A 622 -22.91 -19.51 22.77
CA VAL A 622 -22.96 -19.76 21.32
C VAL A 622 -22.43 -18.55 20.53
N GLU A 623 -22.73 -17.33 20.96
CA GLU A 623 -22.19 -16.10 20.35
C GLU A 623 -20.73 -15.79 20.75
N GLY A 624 -20.10 -16.65 21.56
CA GLY A 624 -18.74 -16.43 22.07
C GLY A 624 -18.65 -15.27 23.08
N GLU A 625 -19.77 -14.86 23.67
CA GLU A 625 -19.82 -13.86 24.74
C GLU A 625 -19.47 -14.49 26.10
N PRO A 626 -18.75 -13.75 26.97
CA PRO A 626 -18.49 -14.22 28.32
C PRO A 626 -19.78 -14.22 29.16
N ILE A 627 -19.97 -15.28 29.94
CA ILE A 627 -21.05 -15.35 30.95
C ILE A 627 -20.78 -14.31 32.04
N LYS A 628 -21.73 -13.40 32.28
CA LYS A 628 -21.60 -12.32 33.28
C LYS A 628 -21.37 -12.84 34.70
N ASP A 629 -22.13 -13.86 35.12
CA ASP A 629 -22.00 -14.49 36.45
C ASP A 629 -21.86 -16.01 36.33
N VAL A 630 -20.61 -16.47 36.22
CA VAL A 630 -20.25 -17.89 36.11
C VAL A 630 -20.71 -18.69 37.33
N LYS A 631 -20.75 -18.08 38.52
CA LYS A 631 -21.19 -18.77 39.75
C LYS A 631 -22.70 -18.96 39.77
N ALA A 632 -23.46 -17.96 39.33
CA ALA A 632 -24.91 -18.10 39.17
C ALA A 632 -25.26 -19.14 38.09
N PHE A 633 -24.59 -19.08 36.93
CA PHE A 633 -24.75 -20.08 35.87
C PHE A 633 -24.51 -21.51 36.39
N SER A 634 -23.36 -21.76 37.05
CA SER A 634 -23.02 -23.08 37.60
C SER A 634 -24.04 -23.56 38.63
N ARG A 635 -24.49 -22.69 39.55
CA ARG A 635 -25.51 -23.07 40.55
C ARG A 635 -26.85 -23.41 39.91
N ARG A 636 -27.31 -22.62 38.93
CA ARG A 636 -28.57 -22.89 38.21
C ARG A 636 -28.50 -24.20 37.44
N LEU A 637 -27.39 -24.44 36.75
CA LEU A 637 -27.18 -25.67 35.99
C LEU A 637 -27.22 -26.89 36.92
N SER A 638 -26.51 -26.86 38.05
CA SER A 638 -26.56 -27.92 39.07
C SER A 638 -27.98 -28.12 39.60
N ALA A 639 -28.70 -27.05 39.96
CA ALA A 639 -30.06 -27.15 40.50
C ALA A 639 -31.04 -27.77 39.48
N VAL A 640 -30.93 -27.41 38.20
CA VAL A 640 -31.76 -28.01 37.14
C VAL A 640 -31.41 -29.49 36.95
N MET A 641 -30.13 -29.86 36.94
CA MET A 641 -29.72 -31.27 36.84
C MET A 641 -30.19 -32.10 38.04
N GLU A 642 -30.07 -31.58 39.26
CA GLU A 642 -30.58 -32.22 40.49
C GLU A 642 -32.09 -32.45 40.40
N SER A 643 -32.85 -31.47 39.91
CA SER A 643 -34.30 -31.60 39.75
C SER A 643 -34.69 -32.69 38.75
N GLY A 644 -33.87 -32.91 37.71
CA GLY A 644 -34.06 -33.97 36.72
C GLY A 644 -33.77 -35.37 37.27
N LEU A 645 -32.89 -35.47 38.26
CA LEU A 645 -32.56 -36.73 38.95
C LEU A 645 -33.60 -37.15 40.00
N LYS A 646 -34.58 -36.28 40.31
CA LYS A 646 -35.56 -36.48 41.40
C LYS A 646 -34.91 -36.75 42.77
N LEU A 647 -33.77 -36.11 43.04
CA LEU A 647 -33.11 -36.13 44.36
C LEU A 647 -33.85 -35.25 45.37
#